data_AF-A0A9D3MFS0-F1
#
_entry.id   AF-A0A9D3MFS0-F1
#
_cell.length_a   1.000
_cell.length_b   1.000
_cell.length_c   1.000
_cell.angle_alpha   90.00
_cell.angle_beta   90.00
_cell.angle_gamma   90.00
#
_symmetry.space_group_name_H-M   'P 1'
#
loop_
_entity.id
_entity.type
_entity.pdbx_description
1 polymer ?
#
loop_
_entity_poly.entity_id
_entity_poly.type
_entity_poly.pdbx_seq_one_letter_code
_entity_poly.pdbx_strand_id
1 'polypeptide(L)'
;MLQLKTEENAELKKAHENRQERLHVLQNNYKTLKEQLKQAEESQNLPRGRKQRAEAWELRQEDSDGVWNELAYFKRLTKNLATEKTNLEEEVDVLRVQAAVDRSALQEVRMSLQQEQQELLLNEAEGAGVTRCSTPKTPSAAETENTAQQVEQLQKKAWSLEKEVELLKQANQDLSEARERLQKRAWSLEQEAESLRAANQELSEAREQLQTSVLRLRSQAAARQQADRAWHQGVAQELEEELGACRRQLAQARREGAQARLRLERARQELGLLRAARDYSRTRSRKHHRNAPAPAASTRGSLRRRLSCCRTRTRPSHPRANKDDWEDVSAESDSGEEYTDSLNTSLPARPQAAFGHAQPGCVQVPRGWRAYRRRGAFSRALQQRIGALQQQVTVLQAAKKTAQSAVQELRLAQDKMASQLSALTQKLNASKQLSQKLTSDLATSEHQRSELERELEELKQRSPRTPTPATEPQNTAEAELKGLQAKLKNACNEVTKHTLATKSLKTELQAKEEQVKELQEKVSHMERDITMKRQLAEDLRSKMKTFQDNDKSLKSLIEDLERKVKVLSEEAANRKAFIDSLKRRLSVTSKERSEYELSSQKLRKLLDKKDQKAQALHARVLQCEEAMAELERTASQQMHGLAQQSSQSLDALQRKLAVANAQLEHFHAFVQWTWRCGDGGGQVALCRRWRNCMQEVRGQLRKHRRRKHPESSRQSKESLMRAQCLAASILNVSHTDLQDILDPEQNTEEAEIERRKEHDWLDQVMKLLQQQIPSVSLLMEAVRAKLRERTVLTEELASLRTQARNTPDSGPL
;
A
#
# COMPACT_ATOMS: atom_id res chain seq x y z
N MET A 1 -30.15 56.63 30.63
CA MET A 1 -30.22 55.95 31.94
C MET A 1 -31.32 54.90 32.01
N LEU A 2 -32.60 55.27 31.88
CA LEU A 2 -33.71 54.30 31.97
C LEU A 2 -33.59 53.14 30.97
N GLN A 3 -33.22 53.43 29.72
CA GLN A 3 -32.96 52.40 28.69
C GLN A 3 -31.86 51.40 29.08
N LEU A 4 -30.74 51.86 29.66
CA LEU A 4 -29.67 50.97 30.10
C LEU A 4 -30.06 50.14 31.32
N LYS A 5 -30.83 50.70 32.26
CA LYS A 5 -31.40 49.94 33.39
C LYS A 5 -32.44 48.91 32.94
N THR A 6 -33.18 49.19 31.86
CA THR A 6 -34.08 48.18 31.26
C THR A 6 -33.31 47.07 30.57
N GLU A 7 -32.19 47.38 29.91
CA GLU A 7 -31.28 46.40 29.30
C GLU A 7 -30.59 45.52 30.36
N GLU A 8 -30.11 46.11 31.45
CA GLU A 8 -29.54 45.39 32.61
C GLU A 8 -30.55 44.39 33.20
N ASN A 9 -31.78 44.83 33.44
CA ASN A 9 -32.86 43.96 33.91
C ASN A 9 -33.24 42.87 32.89
N ALA A 10 -33.18 43.17 31.59
CA ALA A 10 -33.45 42.18 30.54
C ALA A 10 -32.34 41.11 30.49
N GLU A 11 -31.08 41.50 30.64
CA GLU A 11 -29.94 40.56 30.69
C GLU A 11 -29.97 39.70 31.96
N LEU A 12 -30.35 40.28 33.11
CA LEU A 12 -30.58 39.54 34.36
C LEU A 12 -31.71 38.50 34.23
N LYS A 13 -32.85 38.89 33.65
CA LYS A 13 -33.97 37.97 33.40
C LYS A 13 -33.57 36.83 32.46
N LYS A 14 -32.87 37.15 31.38
CA LYS A 14 -32.37 36.15 30.42
C LYS A 14 -31.37 35.18 31.05
N ALA A 15 -30.44 35.67 31.87
CA ALA A 15 -29.51 34.82 32.61
C ALA A 15 -30.23 33.90 33.60
N HIS A 16 -31.30 34.38 34.24
CA HIS A 16 -32.13 33.59 35.14
C HIS A 16 -32.94 32.52 34.39
N GLU A 17 -33.59 32.88 33.28
CA GLU A 17 -34.32 31.96 32.39
C GLU A 17 -33.40 30.84 31.89
N ASN A 18 -32.20 31.18 31.39
CA ASN A 18 -31.22 30.19 30.94
C ASN A 18 -30.81 29.21 32.06
N ARG A 19 -30.59 29.71 33.29
CA ARG A 19 -30.29 28.86 34.46
C ARG A 19 -31.46 27.95 34.81
N GLN A 20 -32.68 28.46 34.73
CA GLN A 20 -33.89 27.69 34.99
C GLN A 20 -34.11 26.60 33.93
N GLU A 21 -33.87 26.90 32.65
CA GLU A 21 -33.92 25.92 31.56
C GLU A 21 -32.88 24.80 31.76
N ARG A 22 -31.63 25.14 32.10
CA ARG A 22 -30.59 24.15 32.41
C ARG A 22 -31.00 23.25 33.58
N LEU A 23 -31.57 23.82 34.64
CA LEU A 23 -32.07 23.07 35.79
C LEU A 23 -33.22 22.13 35.39
N HIS A 24 -34.17 22.59 34.57
CA HIS A 24 -35.26 21.75 34.08
C HIS A 24 -34.76 20.59 33.22
N VAL A 25 -33.79 20.83 32.33
CA VAL A 25 -33.17 19.79 31.51
C VAL A 25 -32.46 18.76 32.39
N LEU A 26 -31.70 19.20 33.41
CA LEU A 26 -31.04 18.29 34.35
C LEU A 26 -32.05 17.45 35.15
N GLN A 27 -33.13 18.06 35.65
CA GLN A 27 -34.19 17.36 36.36
C GLN A 27 -34.90 16.33 35.48
N ASN A 28 -35.18 16.67 34.22
CA ASN A 28 -35.79 15.76 33.26
C ASN A 28 -34.83 14.61 32.92
N ASN A 29 -33.55 14.89 32.67
CA ASN A 29 -32.54 13.86 32.44
C ASN A 29 -32.40 12.93 33.64
N TYR A 30 -32.45 13.46 34.87
CA TYR A 30 -32.44 12.64 36.08
C TYR A 30 -33.68 11.75 36.20
N LYS A 31 -34.88 12.27 35.91
CA LYS A 31 -36.12 11.48 35.89
C LYS A 31 -36.04 10.36 34.84
N THR A 32 -35.61 10.68 33.62
CA THR A 32 -35.44 9.68 32.54
C THR A 32 -34.42 8.61 32.91
N LEU A 33 -33.27 9.00 33.47
CA LEU A 33 -32.26 8.03 33.93
C LEU A 33 -32.78 7.15 35.07
N LYS A 34 -33.53 7.71 36.02
CA LYS A 34 -34.17 6.96 37.10
C LYS A 34 -35.18 5.95 36.57
N GLU A 35 -35.95 6.32 35.57
CA GLU A 35 -36.93 5.45 34.93
C GLU A 35 -36.28 4.36 34.09
N GLN A 36 -35.21 4.69 33.36
CA GLN A 36 -34.36 3.71 32.66
C GLN A 36 -33.68 2.75 33.64
N LEU A 37 -33.21 3.23 34.79
CA LEU A 37 -32.62 2.37 35.83
C LEU A 37 -33.67 1.40 36.37
N LYS A 38 -34.88 1.89 36.67
CA LYS A 38 -36.00 1.08 37.12
C LYS A 38 -36.39 0.01 36.07
N GLN A 39 -36.46 0.37 34.80
CA GLN A 39 -36.70 -0.59 33.70
C GLN A 39 -35.55 -1.59 33.53
N ALA A 40 -34.30 -1.17 33.75
CA ALA A 40 -33.12 -2.05 33.72
C ALA A 40 -33.10 -3.02 34.91
N GLU A 41 -33.60 -2.61 36.07
CA GLU A 41 -33.78 -3.45 37.26
C GLU A 41 -34.96 -4.42 37.09
N GLU A 42 -36.09 -3.95 36.56
CA GLU A 42 -37.26 -4.78 36.22
C GLU A 42 -36.92 -5.83 35.16
N SER A 43 -36.09 -5.48 34.15
CA SER A 43 -35.64 -6.43 33.13
C SER A 43 -34.54 -7.39 33.60
N GLN A 44 -33.83 -7.10 34.70
CA GLN A 44 -32.90 -8.04 35.34
C GLN A 44 -33.60 -9.15 36.14
N ASN A 45 -34.89 -8.99 36.46
CA ASN A 45 -35.70 -10.03 37.11
C ASN A 45 -36.19 -11.12 36.12
N LEU A 46 -35.88 -11.03 34.83
CA LEU A 46 -36.05 -12.14 33.87
C LEU A 46 -34.84 -13.08 33.90
N PRO A 47 -35.01 -14.40 33.75
CA PRO A 47 -33.90 -15.34 33.75
C PRO A 47 -32.92 -14.96 32.64
N ARG A 48 -31.71 -14.56 33.04
CA ARG A 48 -30.61 -14.13 32.16
C ARG A 48 -30.39 -15.17 31.05
N GLY A 49 -30.98 -14.94 29.89
CA GLY A 49 -30.52 -15.56 28.65
C GLY A 49 -29.06 -15.17 28.49
N ARG A 50 -28.16 -16.15 28.57
CA ARG A 50 -26.72 -15.95 28.36
C ARG A 50 -26.55 -15.33 26.98
N LYS A 51 -26.37 -14.01 26.91
CA LYS A 51 -25.75 -13.38 25.74
C LYS A 51 -24.40 -14.07 25.59
N GLN A 52 -24.18 -14.71 24.45
CA GLN A 52 -22.92 -15.38 24.14
C GLN A 52 -21.79 -14.42 24.46
N ARG A 53 -21.08 -14.73 25.54
CA ARG A 53 -19.84 -14.06 25.88
C ARG A 53 -18.87 -14.46 24.79
N ALA A 54 -18.21 -13.49 24.15
CA ALA A 54 -17.13 -13.76 23.22
C ALA A 54 -16.20 -14.82 23.84
N GLU A 55 -15.82 -15.80 23.02
CA GLU A 55 -15.07 -16.96 23.50
C GLU A 55 -13.74 -16.50 24.10
N ALA A 56 -13.26 -17.17 25.15
CA ALA A 56 -12.08 -16.72 25.91
C ALA A 56 -10.78 -16.66 25.09
N TRP A 57 -10.78 -17.16 23.85
CA TRP A 57 -9.67 -17.04 22.90
C TRP A 57 -9.79 -15.81 21.98
N GLU A 58 -11.00 -15.32 21.71
CA GLU A 58 -11.24 -14.10 20.92
C GLU A 58 -10.79 -12.85 21.70
N LEU A 59 -10.99 -12.86 23.02
CA LEU A 59 -10.55 -11.79 23.94
C LEU A 59 -9.05 -11.81 24.26
N ARG A 60 -8.29 -12.83 23.82
CA ARG A 60 -6.83 -12.89 24.06
C ARG A 60 -6.01 -12.09 23.06
N GLN A 61 -6.60 -11.70 21.93
CA GLN A 61 -5.93 -10.88 20.91
C GLN A 61 -6.16 -9.38 21.11
N GLU A 62 -7.19 -9.01 21.88
CA GLU A 62 -7.50 -7.62 22.18
C GLU A 62 -7.04 -7.30 23.61
N ASP A 63 -6.34 -6.18 23.80
CA ASP A 63 -6.02 -5.65 25.13
C ASP A 63 -7.32 -5.20 25.82
N SER A 64 -8.13 -6.14 26.31
CA SER A 64 -9.44 -5.87 26.89
C SER A 64 -9.34 -4.84 28.01
N ASP A 65 -8.29 -4.95 28.83
CA ASP A 65 -8.03 -4.02 29.92
C ASP A 65 -7.63 -2.64 29.40
N GLY A 66 -6.91 -2.57 28.27
CA GLY A 66 -6.61 -1.32 27.56
C GLY A 66 -7.88 -0.62 27.09
N VAL A 67 -8.77 -1.36 26.41
CA VAL A 67 -10.06 -0.82 25.93
C VAL A 67 -10.96 -0.37 27.08
N TRP A 68 -11.02 -1.13 28.18
CA TRP A 68 -11.77 -0.72 29.38
C TRP A 68 -11.17 0.51 30.04
N ASN A 69 -9.85 0.62 30.11
CA ASN A 69 -9.16 1.79 30.64
C ASN A 69 -9.38 3.03 29.76
N GLU A 70 -9.32 2.89 28.44
CA GLU A 70 -9.65 3.95 27.49
C GLU A 70 -11.12 4.36 27.60
N LEU A 71 -12.05 3.40 27.67
CA LEU A 71 -13.47 3.70 27.85
C LEU A 71 -13.74 4.37 29.19
N ALA A 72 -13.08 3.94 30.27
CA ALA A 72 -13.18 4.58 31.58
C ALA A 72 -12.58 5.99 31.57
N TYR A 73 -11.46 6.18 30.88
CA TYR A 73 -10.84 7.48 30.66
C TYR A 73 -11.77 8.40 29.87
N PHE A 74 -12.32 7.97 28.74
CA PHE A 74 -13.26 8.76 27.95
C PHE A 74 -14.55 9.04 28.72
N LYS A 75 -15.09 8.09 29.49
CA LYS A 75 -16.25 8.35 30.36
C LYS A 75 -15.95 9.43 31.42
N ARG A 76 -14.78 9.37 32.06
CA ARG A 76 -14.35 10.40 33.02
C ARG A 76 -14.15 11.75 32.32
N LEU A 77 -13.50 11.76 31.16
CA LEU A 77 -13.28 12.95 30.36
C LEU A 77 -14.59 13.58 29.90
N THR A 78 -15.53 12.81 29.37
CA THR A 78 -16.85 13.32 28.98
C THR A 78 -17.63 13.85 30.17
N LYS A 79 -17.53 13.22 31.35
CA LYS A 79 -18.13 13.75 32.58
C LYS A 79 -17.49 15.08 32.99
N ASN A 80 -16.17 15.17 32.98
CA ASN A 80 -15.44 16.38 33.33
C ASN A 80 -15.74 17.52 32.35
N LEU A 81 -15.73 17.23 31.04
CA LEU A 81 -16.08 18.20 30.00
C LEU A 81 -17.54 18.65 30.11
N ALA A 82 -18.47 17.77 30.50
CA ALA A 82 -19.85 18.16 30.73
C ALA A 82 -19.99 19.11 31.94
N THR A 83 -19.25 18.86 33.03
CA THR A 83 -19.23 19.78 34.18
C THR A 83 -18.54 21.09 33.87
N GLU A 84 -17.44 21.07 33.12
CA GLU A 84 -16.75 22.28 32.68
C GLU A 84 -17.64 23.11 31.74
N LYS A 85 -18.38 22.46 30.83
CA LYS A 85 -19.34 23.14 29.96
C LYS A 85 -20.43 23.87 30.76
N THR A 86 -21.03 23.23 31.76
CA THR A 86 -22.06 23.89 32.59
C THR A 86 -21.49 25.05 33.40
N ASN A 87 -20.27 24.90 33.94
CA ASN A 87 -19.60 25.96 34.70
C ASN A 87 -19.26 27.16 33.79
N LEU A 88 -18.74 26.91 32.58
CA LEU A 88 -18.43 27.97 31.62
C LEU A 88 -19.70 28.69 31.15
N GLU A 89 -20.81 27.98 30.95
CA GLU A 89 -22.11 28.59 30.63
C GLU A 89 -22.60 29.51 31.77
N GLU A 90 -22.39 29.12 33.03
CA GLU A 90 -22.70 29.96 34.19
C GLU A 90 -21.78 31.18 34.29
N GLU A 91 -20.48 31.03 34.07
CA GLU A 91 -19.51 32.13 34.03
C GLU A 91 -19.85 33.13 32.92
N VAL A 92 -20.23 32.65 31.73
CA VAL A 92 -20.68 33.51 30.62
C VAL A 92 -21.93 34.30 30.99
N ASP A 93 -22.91 33.67 31.64
CA ASP A 93 -24.12 34.37 32.09
C ASP A 93 -23.78 35.43 33.17
N VAL A 94 -22.86 35.14 34.10
CA VAL A 94 -22.39 36.10 35.12
C VAL A 94 -21.64 37.27 34.47
N LEU A 95 -20.73 37.00 33.54
CA LEU A 95 -19.95 38.03 32.85
C LEU A 95 -20.83 38.94 31.99
N ARG A 96 -21.88 38.39 31.35
CA ARG A 96 -22.87 39.19 30.61
C ARG A 96 -23.60 40.17 31.53
N VAL A 97 -24.11 39.67 32.65
CA VAL A 97 -24.76 40.50 33.68
C VAL A 97 -23.80 41.57 34.19
N GLN A 98 -22.57 41.20 34.54
CA GLN A 98 -21.56 42.16 35.02
C GLN A 98 -21.26 43.24 33.96
N ALA A 99 -21.13 42.85 32.69
CA ALA A 99 -20.91 43.80 31.61
C ALA A 99 -22.11 44.75 31.38
N ALA A 100 -23.35 44.30 31.62
CA ALA A 100 -24.52 45.18 31.63
C ALA A 100 -24.49 46.17 32.81
N VAL A 101 -24.18 45.67 34.00
CA VAL A 101 -24.06 46.48 35.22
C VAL A 101 -22.98 47.54 35.04
N ASP A 102 -21.79 47.16 34.55
CA ASP A 102 -20.66 48.05 34.31
C ASP A 102 -21.00 49.10 33.24
N ARG A 103 -21.70 48.72 32.16
CA ARG A 103 -22.21 49.67 31.16
C ARG A 103 -23.16 50.71 31.77
N SER A 104 -24.03 50.29 32.68
CA SER A 104 -24.94 51.19 33.38
C SER A 104 -24.20 52.12 34.34
N ALA A 105 -23.26 51.60 35.13
CA ALA A 105 -22.47 52.36 36.11
C ALA A 105 -21.53 53.36 35.42
N LEU A 106 -20.89 52.98 34.31
CA LEU A 106 -20.10 53.89 33.50
C LEU A 106 -20.95 55.04 32.95
N GLN A 107 -22.19 54.79 32.56
CA GLN A 107 -23.08 55.86 32.12
C GLN A 107 -23.52 56.75 33.28
N GLU A 108 -23.77 56.22 34.47
CA GLU A 108 -24.05 57.02 35.68
C GLU A 108 -22.90 57.98 35.98
N VAL A 109 -21.67 57.47 36.03
CA VAL A 109 -20.47 58.28 36.26
C VAL A 109 -20.29 59.34 35.16
N ARG A 110 -20.54 58.99 33.90
CA ARG A 110 -20.49 59.98 32.79
C ARG A 110 -21.52 61.09 32.96
N MET A 111 -22.73 60.77 33.41
CA MET A 111 -23.77 61.78 33.66
C MET A 111 -23.40 62.66 34.86
N SER A 112 -22.87 62.09 35.95
CA SER A 112 -22.40 62.85 37.10
C SER A 112 -21.25 63.81 36.73
N LEU A 113 -20.29 63.34 35.93
CA LEU A 113 -19.20 64.19 35.45
C LEU A 113 -19.70 65.33 34.55
N GLN A 114 -20.70 65.06 33.69
CA GLN A 114 -21.33 66.09 32.86
C GLN A 114 -22.11 67.11 33.70
N GLN A 115 -22.76 66.67 34.78
CA GLN A 115 -23.45 67.55 35.73
C GLN A 115 -22.44 68.46 36.47
N GLU A 116 -21.35 67.90 37.00
CA GLU A 116 -20.28 68.68 37.63
C GLU A 116 -19.67 69.70 36.65
N GLN A 117 -19.46 69.32 35.38
CA GLN A 117 -18.99 70.26 34.35
C GLN A 117 -19.99 71.40 34.08
N GLN A 118 -21.29 71.13 34.08
CA GLN A 118 -22.32 72.16 33.91
C GLN A 118 -22.44 73.06 35.15
N GLU A 119 -22.34 72.51 36.35
CA GLU A 119 -22.32 73.27 37.62
C GLU A 119 -21.11 74.19 37.70
N LEU A 120 -19.92 73.72 37.30
CA LEU A 120 -18.72 74.55 37.24
C LEU A 120 -18.88 75.73 36.26
N LEU A 121 -19.48 75.49 35.08
CA LEU A 121 -19.77 76.55 34.11
C LEU A 121 -20.80 77.57 34.63
N LEU A 122 -21.81 77.12 35.40
CA LEU A 122 -22.79 78.01 36.04
C LEU A 122 -22.16 78.83 37.18
N ASN A 123 -21.30 78.21 38.00
CA ASN A 123 -20.58 78.89 39.07
C ASN A 123 -19.59 79.93 38.54
N GLU A 124 -18.94 79.67 37.40
CA GLU A 124 -18.10 80.66 36.71
C GLU A 124 -18.93 81.84 36.15
N ALA A 125 -20.14 81.58 35.66
CA ALA A 125 -21.05 82.62 35.18
C ALA A 125 -21.63 83.46 36.34
N GLU A 126 -21.92 82.86 37.50
CA GLU A 126 -22.38 83.56 38.71
C GLU A 126 -21.23 84.35 39.38
N GLY A 127 -20.01 83.83 39.37
CA GLY A 127 -18.81 84.51 39.85
C GLY A 127 -18.42 85.76 39.04
N ALA A 128 -18.82 85.83 37.77
CA ALA A 128 -18.61 87.01 36.92
C ALA A 128 -19.65 88.14 37.14
N GLY A 129 -20.75 87.86 37.86
CA GLY A 129 -21.85 88.81 38.10
C GLY A 129 -21.75 89.62 39.40
N VAL A 130 -20.82 89.30 40.29
CA VAL A 130 -20.68 89.95 41.61
C VAL A 130 -19.30 90.57 41.76
N THR A 131 -19.13 91.79 41.27
CA THR A 131 -18.02 92.65 41.70
C THR A 131 -18.51 94.10 41.78
N ARG A 132 -19.13 94.45 42.91
CA ARG A 132 -19.33 95.85 43.31
C ARG A 132 -18.10 96.35 44.05
N CYS A 133 -17.73 97.57 43.66
CA CYS A 133 -16.72 98.50 44.16
C CYS A 133 -16.22 98.28 45.60
N SER A 134 -14.90 98.36 45.78
CA SER A 134 -14.26 99.11 46.86
C SER A 134 -12.83 99.46 46.48
N THR A 135 -12.53 100.75 46.52
CA THR A 135 -11.21 101.37 46.32
C THR A 135 -10.20 100.88 47.39
N PRO A 136 -8.94 100.56 47.04
CA PRO A 136 -7.95 100.21 48.06
C PRO A 136 -7.35 101.49 48.65
N LYS A 137 -7.40 101.59 49.98
CA LYS A 137 -6.46 102.41 50.75
C LYS A 137 -5.04 101.97 50.40
N THR A 138 -4.14 102.94 50.27
CA THR A 138 -2.71 102.74 50.06
C THR A 138 -2.15 101.77 51.11
N PRO A 139 -1.56 100.64 50.70
CA PRO A 139 -0.95 99.68 51.62
C PRO A 139 0.34 100.24 52.20
N SER A 140 0.59 99.90 53.46
CA SER A 140 1.89 100.11 54.10
C SER A 140 2.95 99.27 53.39
N ALA A 141 4.20 99.74 53.33
CA ALA A 141 5.31 99.08 52.61
C ALA A 141 5.51 97.59 52.98
N ALA A 142 5.14 97.17 54.19
CA ALA A 142 5.21 95.78 54.64
C ALA A 142 4.12 94.88 54.01
N GLU A 143 2.94 95.42 53.68
CA GLU A 143 1.87 94.66 53.01
C GLU A 143 2.18 94.49 51.51
N THR A 144 2.84 95.47 50.89
CA THR A 144 3.35 95.34 49.51
C THR A 144 4.49 94.34 49.41
N GLU A 145 5.31 94.21 50.46
CA GLU A 145 6.41 93.24 50.49
C GLU A 145 5.91 91.81 50.69
N ASN A 146 4.93 91.60 51.59
CA ASN A 146 4.29 90.29 51.76
C ASN A 146 3.51 89.84 50.50
N THR A 147 2.79 90.76 49.85
CA THR A 147 2.10 90.45 48.59
C THR A 147 3.08 90.21 47.45
N ALA A 148 4.21 90.92 47.39
CA ALA A 148 5.28 90.66 46.43
C ALA A 148 5.93 89.28 46.62
N GLN A 149 6.22 88.88 47.87
CA GLN A 149 6.75 87.54 48.17
C GLN A 149 5.74 86.44 47.80
N GLN A 150 4.45 86.66 48.03
CA GLN A 150 3.40 85.72 47.64
C GLN A 150 3.27 85.61 46.12
N VAL A 151 3.38 86.74 45.39
CA VAL A 151 3.44 86.75 43.92
C VAL A 151 4.68 86.02 43.41
N GLU A 152 5.85 86.20 44.02
CA GLU A 152 7.08 85.49 43.64
C GLU A 152 6.94 83.97 43.87
N GLN A 153 6.32 83.54 44.98
CA GLN A 153 6.02 82.14 45.24
C GLN A 153 5.02 81.56 44.22
N LEU A 154 3.99 82.31 43.84
CA LEU A 154 3.04 81.91 42.81
C LEU A 154 3.69 81.85 41.43
N GLN A 155 4.61 82.77 41.10
CA GLN A 155 5.40 82.73 39.86
C GLN A 155 6.31 81.50 39.81
N LYS A 156 6.97 81.14 40.91
CA LYS A 156 7.78 79.91 41.00
C LYS A 156 6.91 78.65 40.82
N LYS A 157 5.71 78.62 41.41
CA LYS A 157 4.74 77.52 41.22
C LYS A 157 4.21 77.46 39.79
N ALA A 158 3.87 78.60 39.20
CA ALA A 158 3.41 78.70 37.81
C ALA A 158 4.49 78.19 36.85
N TRP A 159 5.74 78.59 37.04
CA TRP A 159 6.86 78.11 36.23
C TRP A 159 7.14 76.60 36.41
N SER A 160 6.96 76.06 37.62
CA SER A 160 7.03 74.62 37.86
C SER A 160 5.92 73.87 37.12
N LEU A 161 4.69 74.38 37.18
CA LEU A 161 3.54 73.79 36.49
C LEU A 161 3.68 73.90 34.96
N GLU A 162 4.22 75.01 34.44
CA GLU A 162 4.51 75.19 33.01
C GLU A 162 5.49 74.12 32.51
N LYS A 163 6.54 73.85 33.27
CA LYS A 163 7.48 72.75 32.97
C LYS A 163 6.83 71.38 33.00
N GLU A 164 5.98 71.12 33.99
CA GLU A 164 5.23 69.86 34.07
C GLU A 164 4.28 69.71 32.87
N VAL A 165 3.61 70.79 32.45
CA VAL A 165 2.75 70.81 31.26
C VAL A 165 3.56 70.54 29.99
N GLU A 166 4.77 71.08 29.87
CA GLU A 166 5.66 70.78 28.73
C GLU A 166 6.13 69.33 28.71
N LEU A 167 6.51 68.77 29.86
CA LEU A 167 6.86 67.35 29.98
C LEU A 167 5.67 66.44 29.65
N LEU A 168 4.46 66.79 30.10
CA LEU A 168 3.24 66.06 29.76
C LEU A 168 2.89 66.16 28.27
N LYS A 169 3.14 67.30 27.63
CA LYS A 169 2.98 67.46 26.17
C LYS A 169 3.95 66.56 25.41
N GLN A 170 5.22 66.50 25.82
CA GLN A 170 6.22 65.60 25.22
C GLN A 170 5.83 64.13 25.41
N ALA A 171 5.45 63.74 26.62
CA ALA A 171 4.97 62.38 26.89
C ALA A 171 3.73 62.03 26.05
N ASN A 172 2.78 62.95 25.87
CA ASN A 172 1.62 62.75 25.00
C ASN A 172 2.01 62.62 23.51
N GLN A 173 3.02 63.36 23.04
CA GLN A 173 3.56 63.20 21.68
C GLN A 173 4.20 61.82 21.51
N ASP A 174 5.06 61.39 22.43
CA ASP A 174 5.68 60.06 22.42
C ASP A 174 4.64 58.94 22.44
N LEU A 175 3.59 59.08 23.26
CA LEU A 175 2.47 58.15 23.30
C LEU A 175 1.68 58.13 21.99
N SER A 176 1.50 59.29 21.34
CA SER A 176 0.83 59.37 20.03
C SER A 176 1.64 58.67 18.94
N GLU A 177 2.97 58.85 18.91
CA GLU A 177 3.84 58.15 17.98
C GLU A 177 3.88 56.65 18.25
N ALA A 178 3.93 56.25 19.53
CA ALA A 178 3.85 54.84 19.91
C ALA A 178 2.52 54.22 19.47
N ARG A 179 1.39 54.94 19.62
CA ARG A 179 0.08 54.51 19.14
C ARG A 179 0.07 54.32 17.62
N GLU A 180 0.64 55.24 16.85
CA GLU A 180 0.75 55.10 15.40
C GLU A 180 1.64 53.92 14.98
N ARG A 181 2.77 53.71 15.65
CA ARG A 181 3.65 52.55 15.41
C ARG A 181 2.92 51.24 15.70
N LEU A 182 2.17 51.18 16.80
CA LEU A 182 1.36 50.03 17.15
C LEU A 182 0.23 49.81 16.13
N GLN A 183 -0.41 50.87 15.65
CA GLN A 183 -1.45 50.77 14.63
C GLN A 183 -0.89 50.23 13.30
N LYS A 184 0.28 50.70 12.86
CA LYS A 184 0.97 50.17 11.68
C LYS A 184 1.35 48.69 11.86
N ARG A 185 1.78 48.30 13.07
CA ARG A 185 2.11 46.91 13.39
C ARG A 185 0.86 46.03 13.41
N ALA A 186 -0.24 46.50 14.00
CA ALA A 186 -1.52 45.80 14.00
C ALA A 186 -2.03 45.56 12.57
N TRP A 187 -1.96 46.59 11.72
CA TRP A 187 -2.33 46.47 10.31
C TRP A 187 -1.46 45.47 9.54
N SER A 188 -0.14 45.48 9.76
CA SER A 188 0.77 44.48 9.17
C SER A 188 0.44 43.06 9.64
N LEU A 189 0.10 42.88 10.92
CA LEU A 189 -0.28 41.58 11.47
C LEU A 189 -1.65 41.11 10.94
N GLU A 190 -2.59 42.03 10.71
CA GLU A 190 -3.87 41.72 10.06
C GLU A 190 -3.67 41.20 8.64
N GLN A 191 -2.79 41.84 7.85
CA GLN A 191 -2.45 41.35 6.50
C GLN A 191 -1.76 39.99 6.53
N GLU A 192 -0.82 39.77 7.46
CA GLU A 192 -0.19 38.47 7.64
C GLU A 192 -1.22 37.40 8.02
N ALA A 193 -2.16 37.73 8.91
CA ALA A 193 -3.24 36.82 9.31
C ALA A 193 -4.19 36.51 8.15
N GLU A 194 -4.53 37.48 7.30
CA GLU A 194 -5.32 37.26 6.09
C GLU A 194 -4.59 36.36 5.08
N SER A 195 -3.31 36.60 4.85
CA SER A 195 -2.47 35.76 3.99
C SER A 195 -2.40 34.32 4.51
N LEU A 196 -2.24 34.13 5.82
CA LEU A 196 -2.26 32.81 6.45
C LEU A 196 -3.64 32.15 6.38
N ARG A 197 -4.74 32.91 6.48
CA ARG A 197 -6.10 32.38 6.29
C ARG A 197 -6.30 31.91 4.85
N ALA A 198 -5.86 32.67 3.85
CA ALA A 198 -5.93 32.28 2.44
C ALA A 198 -5.10 31.00 2.18
N ALA A 199 -3.87 30.94 2.67
CA ALA A 199 -3.03 29.75 2.54
C ALA A 199 -3.65 28.51 3.22
N ASN A 200 -4.30 28.67 4.37
CA ASN A 200 -5.01 27.60 5.04
C ASN A 200 -6.25 27.13 4.25
N GLN A 201 -6.97 28.03 3.59
CA GLN A 201 -8.07 27.69 2.70
C GLN A 201 -7.57 26.86 1.50
N GLU A 202 -6.51 27.29 0.82
CA GLU A 202 -5.89 26.54 -0.28
C GLU A 202 -5.43 25.13 0.15
N LEU A 203 -4.83 25.00 1.34
CA LEU A 203 -4.44 23.70 1.89
C LEU A 203 -5.65 22.82 2.21
N SER A 204 -6.76 23.41 2.66
CA SER A 204 -8.00 22.67 2.92
C SER A 204 -8.62 22.13 1.62
N GLU A 205 -8.66 22.95 0.57
CA GLU A 205 -9.14 22.53 -0.76
C GLU A 205 -8.24 21.44 -1.36
N ALA A 206 -6.92 21.59 -1.25
CA ALA A 206 -5.97 20.55 -1.69
C ALA A 206 -6.16 19.24 -0.93
N ARG A 207 -6.47 19.30 0.38
CA ARG A 207 -6.78 18.11 1.19
C ARG A 207 -8.06 17.43 0.73
N GLU A 208 -9.11 18.19 0.42
CA GLU A 208 -10.37 17.63 -0.11
C GLU A 208 -10.18 17.01 -1.50
N GLN A 209 -9.40 17.66 -2.38
CA GLN A 209 -9.02 17.09 -3.68
C GLN A 209 -8.22 15.79 -3.53
N LEU A 210 -7.29 15.73 -2.58
CA LEU A 210 -6.57 14.49 -2.29
C LEU A 210 -7.52 13.42 -1.73
N GLN A 211 -8.43 13.75 -0.83
CA GLN A 211 -9.41 12.80 -0.31
C GLN A 211 -10.30 12.22 -1.41
N THR A 212 -10.81 13.07 -2.32
CA THR A 212 -11.61 12.61 -3.47
C THR A 212 -10.80 11.73 -4.41
N SER A 213 -9.52 12.05 -4.65
CA SER A 213 -8.60 11.21 -5.44
C SER A 213 -8.37 9.84 -4.78
N VAL A 214 -8.21 9.79 -3.46
CA VAL A 214 -8.03 8.55 -2.69
C VAL A 214 -9.29 7.69 -2.74
N LEU A 215 -10.49 8.29 -2.61
CA LEU A 215 -11.75 7.56 -2.74
C LEU A 215 -11.94 6.99 -4.15
N ARG A 216 -11.53 7.73 -5.18
CA ARG A 216 -11.54 7.25 -6.58
C ARG A 216 -10.60 6.06 -6.76
N LEU A 217 -9.38 6.12 -6.21
CA LEU A 217 -8.44 5.00 -6.29
C LEU A 217 -8.92 3.78 -5.49
N ARG A 218 -9.55 3.98 -4.32
CA ARG A 218 -10.15 2.90 -3.53
C ARG A 218 -11.30 2.22 -4.26
N SER A 219 -12.20 2.98 -4.88
CA SER A 219 -13.28 2.40 -5.69
C SER A 219 -12.76 1.65 -6.92
N GLN A 220 -11.74 2.17 -7.60
CA GLN A 220 -11.06 1.45 -8.68
C GLN A 220 -10.39 0.15 -8.20
N ALA A 221 -9.73 0.17 -7.04
CA ALA A 221 -9.12 -1.03 -6.46
C ALA A 221 -10.18 -2.08 -6.08
N ALA A 222 -11.30 -1.65 -5.49
CA ALA A 222 -12.42 -2.54 -5.16
C ALA A 222 -13.02 -3.18 -6.42
N ALA A 223 -13.20 -2.40 -7.50
CA ALA A 223 -13.68 -2.93 -8.78
C ALA A 223 -12.72 -3.97 -9.38
N ARG A 224 -11.41 -3.75 -9.32
CA ARG A 224 -10.41 -4.74 -9.74
C ARG A 224 -10.48 -6.01 -8.90
N GLN A 225 -10.56 -5.89 -7.59
CA GLN A 225 -10.70 -7.05 -6.71
C GLN A 225 -11.99 -7.84 -6.97
N GLN A 226 -13.10 -7.16 -7.28
CA GLN A 226 -14.35 -7.83 -7.66
C GLN A 226 -14.20 -8.57 -8.99
N ALA A 227 -13.55 -7.96 -9.98
CA ALA A 227 -13.26 -8.61 -11.27
C ALA A 227 -12.35 -9.84 -11.09
N ASP A 228 -11.29 -9.74 -10.29
CA ASP A 228 -10.40 -10.86 -9.99
C ASP A 228 -11.15 -11.99 -9.29
N ARG A 229 -12.02 -11.67 -8.31
CA ARG A 229 -12.87 -12.66 -7.65
C ARG A 229 -13.82 -13.35 -8.61
N ALA A 230 -14.48 -12.59 -9.50
CA ALA A 230 -15.37 -13.14 -10.51
C ALA A 230 -14.61 -14.05 -11.49
N TRP A 231 -13.39 -13.67 -11.88
CA TRP A 231 -12.52 -14.49 -12.73
C TRP A 231 -12.14 -15.80 -12.03
N HIS A 232 -11.68 -15.74 -10.79
CA HIS A 232 -11.37 -16.94 -10.01
C HIS A 232 -12.59 -17.84 -9.79
N GLN A 233 -13.77 -17.27 -9.59
CA GLN A 233 -15.03 -18.02 -9.49
C GLN A 233 -15.37 -18.72 -10.82
N GLY A 234 -15.19 -18.05 -11.95
CA GLY A 234 -15.39 -18.65 -13.27
C GLY A 234 -14.45 -19.84 -13.52
N VAL A 235 -13.15 -19.66 -13.26
CA VAL A 235 -12.16 -20.74 -13.39
C VAL A 235 -12.47 -21.91 -12.44
N ALA A 236 -12.91 -21.63 -11.21
CA ALA A 236 -13.31 -22.68 -10.28
C ALA A 236 -14.52 -23.48 -10.78
N GLN A 237 -15.52 -22.81 -11.36
CA GLN A 237 -16.69 -23.47 -11.96
C GLN A 237 -16.30 -24.35 -13.16
N GLU A 238 -15.43 -23.85 -14.06
CA GLU A 238 -14.93 -24.64 -15.19
C GLU A 238 -14.21 -25.91 -14.71
N LEU A 239 -13.33 -25.80 -13.72
CA LEU A 239 -12.64 -26.95 -13.13
C LEU A 239 -13.61 -27.93 -12.45
N GLU A 240 -14.66 -27.45 -11.78
CA GLU A 240 -15.70 -28.29 -11.19
C GLU A 240 -16.49 -29.05 -12.26
N GLU A 241 -16.81 -28.41 -13.39
CA GLU A 241 -17.46 -29.04 -14.53
C GLU A 241 -16.59 -30.12 -15.18
N GLU A 242 -15.30 -29.83 -15.37
CA GLU A 242 -14.31 -30.80 -15.88
C GLU A 242 -14.13 -32.00 -14.94
N LEU A 243 -14.01 -31.76 -13.63
CA LEU A 243 -13.98 -32.81 -12.62
C LEU A 243 -15.28 -33.62 -12.62
N GLY A 244 -16.43 -32.96 -12.80
CA GLY A 244 -17.73 -33.58 -12.95
C GLY A 244 -17.82 -34.46 -14.21
N ALA A 245 -17.26 -34.03 -15.33
CA ALA A 245 -17.18 -34.80 -16.56
C ALA A 245 -16.28 -36.04 -16.39
N CYS A 246 -15.09 -35.86 -15.80
CA CYS A 246 -14.17 -36.96 -15.48
C CYS A 246 -14.82 -38.00 -14.56
N ARG A 247 -15.55 -37.55 -13.52
CA ARG A 247 -16.29 -38.45 -12.62
C ARG A 247 -17.36 -39.25 -13.36
N ARG A 248 -18.08 -38.62 -14.30
CA ARG A 248 -19.10 -39.31 -15.13
C ARG A 248 -18.45 -40.36 -16.04
N GLN A 249 -17.32 -40.04 -16.67
CA GLN A 249 -16.57 -40.99 -17.50
C GLN A 249 -16.04 -42.18 -16.67
N LEU A 250 -15.48 -41.94 -15.49
CA LEU A 250 -15.05 -42.99 -14.57
C LEU A 250 -16.22 -43.87 -14.13
N ALA A 251 -17.39 -43.29 -13.84
CA ALA A 251 -18.59 -44.04 -13.50
C ALA A 251 -19.07 -44.93 -14.66
N GLN A 252 -19.00 -44.44 -15.90
CA GLN A 252 -19.32 -45.22 -17.09
C GLN A 252 -18.33 -46.38 -17.29
N ALA A 253 -17.02 -46.12 -17.22
CA ALA A 253 -15.99 -47.16 -17.33
C ALA A 253 -16.15 -48.24 -16.24
N ARG A 254 -16.54 -47.85 -15.01
CA ARG A 254 -16.88 -48.80 -13.93
C ARG A 254 -18.09 -49.67 -14.27
N ARG A 255 -19.15 -49.08 -14.86
CA ARG A 255 -20.34 -49.84 -15.29
C ARG A 255 -19.99 -50.83 -16.42
N GLU A 256 -19.24 -50.38 -17.41
CA GLU A 256 -18.76 -51.23 -18.51
C GLU A 256 -17.86 -52.37 -17.98
N GLY A 257 -16.96 -52.05 -17.04
CA GLY A 257 -16.14 -53.04 -16.35
C GLY A 257 -16.96 -54.05 -15.56
N ALA A 258 -18.03 -53.63 -14.89
CA ALA A 258 -18.96 -54.53 -14.20
C ALA A 258 -19.72 -55.43 -15.19
N GLN A 259 -20.18 -54.90 -16.33
CA GLN A 259 -20.81 -55.69 -17.38
C GLN A 259 -19.85 -56.72 -17.99
N ALA A 260 -18.59 -56.34 -18.24
CA ALA A 260 -17.56 -57.24 -18.74
C ALA A 260 -17.28 -58.37 -17.74
N ARG A 261 -17.21 -58.06 -16.43
CA ARG A 261 -17.09 -59.09 -15.38
C ARG A 261 -18.28 -60.06 -15.39
N LEU A 262 -19.51 -59.56 -15.52
CA LEU A 262 -20.70 -60.41 -15.63
C LEU A 262 -20.65 -61.32 -16.87
N ARG A 263 -20.23 -60.80 -18.03
CA ARG A 263 -20.03 -61.61 -19.25
C ARG A 263 -18.97 -62.68 -19.05
N LEU A 264 -17.86 -62.35 -18.38
CA LEU A 264 -16.80 -63.31 -18.07
C LEU A 264 -17.30 -64.41 -17.13
N GLU A 265 -18.05 -64.06 -16.09
CA GLU A 265 -18.64 -65.05 -15.19
C GLU A 265 -19.64 -65.97 -15.90
N ARG A 266 -20.47 -65.44 -16.81
CA ARG A 266 -21.34 -66.28 -17.67
C ARG A 266 -20.53 -67.24 -18.55
N ALA A 267 -19.50 -66.76 -19.23
CA ALA A 267 -18.63 -67.61 -20.05
C ALA A 267 -17.91 -68.68 -19.20
N ARG A 268 -17.50 -68.34 -17.97
CA ARG A 268 -16.93 -69.31 -17.01
C ARG A 268 -17.95 -70.38 -16.62
N GLN A 269 -19.20 -70.00 -16.37
CA GLN A 269 -20.29 -70.92 -16.09
C GLN A 269 -20.56 -71.84 -17.29
N GLU A 270 -20.65 -71.31 -18.50
CA GLU A 270 -20.82 -72.09 -19.74
C GLU A 270 -19.65 -73.06 -19.98
N LEU A 271 -18.40 -72.62 -19.78
CA LEU A 271 -17.23 -73.49 -19.83
C LEU A 271 -17.27 -74.56 -18.73
N GLY A 272 -17.79 -74.24 -17.54
CA GLY A 272 -18.03 -75.20 -16.47
C GLY A 272 -19.06 -76.27 -16.88
N LEU A 273 -20.17 -75.87 -17.50
CA LEU A 273 -21.19 -76.76 -18.04
C LEU A 273 -20.64 -77.65 -19.16
N LEU A 274 -19.84 -77.09 -20.08
CA LEU A 274 -19.20 -77.84 -21.15
C LEU A 274 -18.15 -78.84 -20.63
N ARG A 275 -17.37 -78.45 -19.60
CA ARG A 275 -16.45 -79.37 -18.90
C ARG A 275 -17.24 -80.50 -18.23
N ALA A 276 -18.31 -80.19 -17.52
CA ALA A 276 -19.17 -81.19 -16.90
C ALA A 276 -19.82 -82.14 -17.93
N ALA A 277 -20.30 -81.62 -19.07
CA ALA A 277 -20.85 -82.42 -20.16
C ALA A 277 -19.78 -83.31 -20.84
N ARG A 278 -18.56 -82.79 -21.01
CA ARG A 278 -17.40 -83.56 -21.48
C ARG A 278 -17.05 -84.66 -20.49
N ASP A 279 -16.98 -84.37 -19.20
CA ASP A 279 -16.65 -85.34 -18.16
C ASP A 279 -17.77 -86.38 -17.99
N TYR A 280 -19.03 -85.98 -18.13
CA TYR A 280 -20.18 -86.88 -18.22
C TYR A 280 -20.10 -87.80 -19.44
N SER A 281 -19.73 -87.26 -20.61
CA SER A 281 -19.53 -88.05 -21.83
C SER A 281 -18.33 -88.99 -21.69
N ARG A 282 -17.23 -88.55 -21.05
CA ARG A 282 -16.02 -89.35 -20.81
C ARG A 282 -16.29 -90.47 -19.79
N THR A 283 -17.09 -90.20 -18.76
CA THR A 283 -17.55 -91.21 -17.80
C THR A 283 -18.59 -92.16 -18.40
N ARG A 284 -19.43 -91.68 -19.33
CA ARG A 284 -20.35 -92.51 -20.14
C ARG A 284 -19.62 -93.42 -21.13
N SER A 285 -18.60 -92.92 -21.84
CA SER A 285 -17.71 -93.74 -22.69
C SER A 285 -16.90 -94.74 -21.86
N ARG A 286 -16.49 -94.39 -20.63
CA ARG A 286 -15.88 -95.35 -19.68
C ARG A 286 -16.88 -96.39 -19.16
N LYS A 287 -18.19 -96.11 -19.12
CA LYS A 287 -19.24 -97.09 -18.78
C LYS A 287 -19.57 -98.03 -19.95
N HIS A 288 -19.41 -97.60 -21.21
CA HIS A 288 -19.55 -98.46 -22.39
C HIS A 288 -18.29 -99.26 -22.78
N HIS A 289 -17.16 -99.05 -22.09
CA HIS A 289 -15.97 -99.91 -22.15
C HIS A 289 -15.64 -100.54 -20.79
N ARG A 290 -16.66 -101.01 -20.06
CA ARG A 290 -16.49 -102.01 -19.00
C ARG A 290 -16.88 -103.37 -19.56
N ASN A 291 -16.02 -103.91 -20.42
CA ASN A 291 -15.92 -105.32 -20.79
C ASN A 291 -14.64 -105.49 -21.63
N ALA A 292 -13.47 -105.39 -20.99
CA ALA A 292 -12.24 -106.11 -21.34
C ALA A 292 -11.04 -105.56 -20.53
N PRO A 293 -10.09 -106.43 -20.11
CA PRO A 293 -9.01 -106.12 -19.18
C PRO A 293 -7.85 -105.41 -19.86
N ALA A 294 -7.21 -104.46 -19.18
CA ALA A 294 -5.95 -103.86 -19.64
C ALA A 294 -4.76 -104.58 -18.97
N PRO A 295 -3.85 -105.20 -19.74
CA PRO A 295 -2.60 -105.73 -19.21
C PRO A 295 -1.51 -104.65 -19.15
N ALA A 296 -0.51 -104.94 -18.33
CA ALA A 296 0.72 -104.17 -18.14
C ALA A 296 1.66 -104.22 -19.37
N ALA A 297 2.66 -103.32 -19.36
CA ALA A 297 3.79 -103.11 -20.30
C ALA A 297 3.57 -101.96 -21.32
N SER A 298 4.56 -101.20 -21.79
CA SER A 298 5.98 -101.02 -21.48
C SER A 298 6.44 -99.76 -22.23
N THR A 299 7.18 -98.91 -21.54
CA THR A 299 8.41 -98.19 -21.94
C THR A 299 8.56 -97.62 -23.37
N ARG A 300 8.68 -96.29 -23.46
CA ARG A 300 9.86 -95.49 -23.93
C ARG A 300 9.46 -94.30 -24.81
N GLY A 301 10.02 -93.14 -24.49
CA GLY A 301 9.94 -91.94 -25.33
C GLY A 301 10.25 -90.64 -24.58
N SER A 302 11.45 -90.57 -24.00
CA SER A 302 12.03 -89.37 -23.38
C SER A 302 12.08 -88.19 -24.36
N LEU A 303 11.75 -86.97 -23.92
CA LEU A 303 12.67 -85.84 -24.03
C LEU A 303 12.33 -84.73 -23.00
N ARG A 304 13.40 -84.32 -22.34
CA ARG A 304 13.52 -83.39 -21.22
C ARG A 304 12.97 -81.98 -21.53
N ARG A 305 12.34 -81.37 -20.52
CA ARG A 305 12.80 -80.06 -20.03
C ARG A 305 12.43 -79.86 -18.56
N ARG A 306 13.45 -79.96 -17.70
CA ARG A 306 13.43 -79.51 -16.30
C ARG A 306 13.44 -77.99 -16.31
N LEU A 307 12.52 -77.35 -15.59
CA LEU A 307 12.82 -76.10 -14.88
C LEU A 307 12.09 -76.11 -13.53
N SER A 308 12.92 -76.36 -12.51
CA SER A 308 12.93 -75.80 -11.17
C SER A 308 11.65 -75.16 -10.64
N CYS A 309 11.07 -75.81 -9.64
CA CYS A 309 10.12 -75.26 -8.71
C CYS A 309 10.87 -74.40 -7.68
N CYS A 310 10.79 -73.08 -7.79
CA CYS A 310 11.23 -72.16 -6.73
C CYS A 310 9.99 -71.72 -5.93
N ARG A 311 9.65 -72.51 -4.91
CA ARG A 311 8.77 -72.07 -3.81
C ARG A 311 9.57 -71.15 -2.90
N THR A 312 9.38 -69.83 -3.01
CA THR A 312 9.75 -68.91 -1.93
C THR A 312 8.49 -68.48 -1.21
N ARG A 313 8.34 -69.02 0.01
CA ARG A 313 7.53 -68.45 1.08
C ARG A 313 8.05 -67.05 1.38
N THR A 314 7.23 -66.03 1.24
CA THR A 314 7.41 -64.77 1.98
C THR A 314 6.39 -64.76 3.12
N ARG A 315 6.89 -65.03 4.32
CA ARG A 315 6.22 -64.66 5.57
C ARG A 315 6.39 -63.14 5.76
N PRO A 316 5.36 -62.41 6.21
CA PRO A 316 5.46 -61.00 6.57
C PRO A 316 5.90 -60.89 8.03
N SER A 317 7.06 -60.28 8.31
CA SER A 317 7.48 -59.96 9.69
C SER A 317 8.51 -58.83 9.71
N HIS A 318 8.02 -57.62 9.98
CA HIS A 318 8.50 -56.66 10.98
C HIS A 318 8.59 -55.18 10.53
N PRO A 319 8.21 -54.24 11.42
CA PRO A 319 8.16 -52.80 11.19
C PRO A 319 9.39 -52.04 11.77
N ARG A 320 9.45 -50.75 11.42
CA ARG A 320 10.27 -49.64 11.97
C ARG A 320 11.65 -49.43 11.36
N ALA A 321 11.84 -48.26 10.76
CA ALA A 321 12.61 -47.13 11.31
C ALA A 321 13.10 -46.24 10.16
N ASN A 322 12.59 -45.01 10.06
CA ASN A 322 13.43 -43.82 10.10
C ASN A 322 12.55 -42.59 10.30
N LYS A 323 12.96 -41.84 11.30
CA LYS A 323 12.36 -40.66 11.87
C LYS A 323 13.37 -39.58 11.54
N ASP A 324 13.05 -38.74 10.56
CA ASP A 324 13.92 -37.65 10.16
C ASP A 324 13.55 -36.43 11.00
N ASP A 325 14.32 -36.27 12.08
CA ASP A 325 14.43 -35.06 12.88
C ASP A 325 15.25 -34.03 12.08
N TRP A 326 14.70 -32.83 11.86
CA TRP A 326 15.45 -31.66 11.39
C TRP A 326 15.14 -30.49 12.31
N GLU A 327 15.90 -30.40 13.41
CA GLU A 327 16.16 -29.17 14.16
C GLU A 327 17.67 -29.05 14.42
N ASP A 328 18.11 -27.79 14.53
CA ASP A 328 19.43 -27.27 14.90
C ASP A 328 20.56 -27.15 13.86
N VAL A 329 20.74 -25.91 13.39
CA VAL A 329 22.06 -25.36 13.05
C VAL A 329 22.25 -24.04 13.79
N SER A 330 22.62 -24.14 15.06
CA SER A 330 23.33 -23.08 15.79
C SER A 330 24.74 -23.61 16.07
N ALA A 331 25.74 -22.95 15.49
CA ALA A 331 27.15 -23.10 15.87
C ALA A 331 27.86 -21.77 15.62
N GLU A 332 27.93 -21.00 16.71
CA GLU A 332 29.09 -20.29 17.25
C GLU A 332 30.30 -19.99 16.34
N SER A 333 30.75 -18.74 16.39
CA SER A 333 32.17 -18.40 16.41
C SER A 333 32.39 -17.10 17.18
N ASP A 334 32.92 -17.28 18.39
CA ASP A 334 33.64 -16.28 19.17
C ASP A 334 34.92 -15.84 18.46
N SER A 335 35.26 -14.55 18.54
CA SER A 335 36.60 -14.11 18.93
C SER A 335 36.68 -12.59 19.04
N GLY A 336 37.12 -12.10 20.20
CA GLY A 336 37.97 -10.91 20.28
C GLY A 336 37.39 -9.72 21.04
N GLU A 337 37.50 -9.77 22.36
CA GLU A 337 37.45 -8.60 23.24
C GLU A 337 38.59 -7.61 22.90
N GLU A 338 38.29 -6.31 22.94
CA GLU A 338 39.27 -5.32 23.43
C GLU A 338 38.54 -4.09 24.00
N TYR A 339 39.01 -3.70 25.19
CA TYR A 339 38.44 -2.77 26.15
C TYR A 339 39.14 -1.41 26.03
N THR A 340 38.41 -0.30 26.24
CA THR A 340 38.78 1.01 26.85
C THR A 340 37.80 2.08 26.32
N ASP A 341 36.92 2.73 27.07
CA ASP A 341 36.95 3.47 28.34
C ASP A 341 37.32 4.97 28.19
N SER A 342 36.29 5.79 28.49
CA SER A 342 36.28 7.19 28.99
C SER A 342 37.06 8.33 28.31
N LEU A 343 36.34 9.41 27.92
CA LEU A 343 36.30 10.71 28.64
C LEU A 343 35.66 11.86 27.83
N ASN A 344 34.83 12.65 28.53
CA ASN A 344 34.44 14.03 28.19
C ASN A 344 35.66 14.97 28.21
N THR A 345 35.65 16.07 27.42
CA THR A 345 35.75 17.49 27.87
C THR A 345 36.21 18.43 26.73
N SER A 346 35.45 19.53 26.58
CA SER A 346 35.81 20.90 26.10
C SER A 346 36.46 21.17 24.71
N LEU A 347 35.77 22.03 23.95
CA LEU A 347 36.30 23.07 23.04
C LEU A 347 37.40 23.94 23.72
N PRO A 348 38.17 24.83 23.05
CA PRO A 348 37.95 25.43 21.71
C PRO A 348 39.23 25.59 20.83
N ALA A 349 39.07 25.99 19.56
CA ALA A 349 39.76 27.15 18.94
C ALA A 349 39.70 27.12 17.40
N ARG A 350 39.57 28.33 16.85
CA ARG A 350 39.62 28.74 15.43
C ARG A 350 41.10 28.95 15.03
N PRO A 351 41.48 28.78 13.75
CA PRO A 351 41.86 29.93 12.90
C PRO A 351 41.34 29.77 11.45
N GLN A 352 40.78 30.79 10.80
CA GLN A 352 41.41 31.83 9.96
C GLN A 352 42.20 31.31 8.73
N ALA A 353 41.96 32.01 7.62
CA ALA A 353 42.21 31.68 6.22
C ALA A 353 43.68 31.65 5.80
N ALA A 354 43.98 30.94 4.70
CA ALA A 354 44.93 31.37 3.67
C ALA A 354 44.80 30.54 2.37
N PHE A 355 45.18 31.20 1.27
CA PHE A 355 45.13 30.84 -0.14
C PHE A 355 45.92 29.57 -0.54
N GLY A 356 45.55 28.99 -1.69
CA GLY A 356 46.38 28.05 -2.45
C GLY A 356 45.88 27.83 -3.88
N HIS A 357 46.63 28.35 -4.85
CA HIS A 357 46.47 28.19 -6.30
C HIS A 357 46.63 26.72 -6.76
N ALA A 358 45.91 26.33 -7.81
CA ALA A 358 46.41 25.42 -8.85
C ALA A 358 45.52 25.45 -10.12
N GLN A 359 46.08 25.93 -11.24
CA GLN A 359 45.80 25.44 -12.60
C GLN A 359 46.70 24.20 -12.84
N PRO A 360 46.44 23.26 -13.81
CA PRO A 360 46.25 23.58 -15.23
C PRO A 360 45.35 22.61 -16.05
N GLY A 361 45.15 22.92 -17.34
CA GLY A 361 44.96 21.90 -18.38
C GLY A 361 43.79 22.13 -19.34
N CYS A 362 44.07 22.75 -20.49
CA CYS A 362 43.24 22.72 -21.68
C CYS A 362 43.19 21.32 -22.30
N VAL A 363 41.99 20.83 -22.65
CA VAL A 363 41.78 19.87 -23.76
C VAL A 363 40.51 20.26 -24.52
N GLN A 364 40.63 20.37 -25.84
CA GLN A 364 39.57 20.72 -26.78
C GLN A 364 38.80 19.47 -27.28
N VAL A 365 37.46 19.51 -27.13
CA VAL A 365 36.34 19.06 -28.01
C VAL A 365 36.26 17.57 -28.43
N PRO A 366 35.10 16.86 -28.27
CA PRO A 366 34.11 16.82 -29.37
C PRO A 366 32.62 16.87 -28.94
N ARG A 367 31.78 17.14 -29.94
CA ARG A 367 30.33 17.31 -29.89
C ARG A 367 29.57 16.03 -29.51
N GLY A 368 28.38 16.22 -28.93
CA GLY A 368 27.44 15.21 -28.43
C GLY A 368 27.37 15.38 -26.90
N TRP A 369 26.27 15.77 -26.26
CA TRP A 369 24.97 15.12 -26.24
C TRP A 369 23.93 16.14 -25.74
N ARG A 370 22.79 16.28 -26.43
CA ARG A 370 21.60 17.00 -25.93
C ARG A 370 20.91 16.19 -24.83
N ALA A 371 21.56 16.03 -23.67
CA ALA A 371 20.99 15.34 -22.50
C ALA A 371 21.29 16.03 -21.14
N TYR A 372 21.92 17.21 -21.13
CA TYR A 372 22.34 17.86 -19.87
C TYR A 372 21.43 19.00 -19.35
N ARG A 373 20.38 19.43 -20.09
CA ARG A 373 19.49 20.50 -19.59
C ARG A 373 18.56 20.09 -18.45
N ARG A 374 18.26 18.79 -18.26
CA ARG A 374 17.45 18.33 -17.09
C ARG A 374 18.28 18.12 -15.81
N ARG A 375 19.60 17.91 -15.92
CA ARG A 375 20.48 17.77 -14.74
C ARG A 375 20.91 19.12 -14.14
N GLY A 376 21.04 20.16 -14.97
CA GLY A 376 21.36 21.52 -14.52
C GLY A 376 20.24 22.21 -13.73
N ALA A 377 18.98 21.96 -14.09
CA ALA A 377 17.83 22.50 -13.35
C ALA A 377 17.70 21.87 -11.96
N PHE A 378 17.90 20.55 -11.84
CA PHE A 378 17.93 19.87 -10.55
C PHE A 378 19.12 20.30 -9.69
N SER A 379 20.31 20.46 -10.28
CA SER A 379 21.50 20.96 -9.57
C SER A 379 21.30 22.39 -9.05
N ARG A 380 20.69 23.29 -9.84
CA ARG A 380 20.38 24.67 -9.42
C ARG A 380 19.28 24.72 -8.36
N ALA A 381 18.23 23.92 -8.48
CA ALA A 381 17.17 23.84 -7.48
C ALA A 381 17.70 23.28 -6.14
N LEU A 382 18.59 22.29 -6.19
CA LEU A 382 19.27 21.76 -5.01
C LEU A 382 20.21 22.82 -4.38
N GLN A 383 21.01 23.53 -5.19
CA GLN A 383 21.87 24.61 -4.70
C GLN A 383 21.06 25.76 -4.08
N GLN A 384 19.94 26.15 -4.68
CA GLN A 384 19.02 27.14 -4.12
C GLN A 384 18.39 26.67 -2.81
N ARG A 385 17.99 25.40 -2.72
CA ARG A 385 17.45 24.81 -1.48
C ARG A 385 18.50 24.71 -0.39
N ILE A 386 19.75 24.35 -0.73
CA ILE A 386 20.87 24.34 0.22
C ILE A 386 21.17 25.76 0.68
N GLY A 387 21.17 26.75 -0.21
CA GLY A 387 21.34 28.17 0.14
C GLY A 387 20.23 28.70 1.06
N ALA A 388 18.97 28.38 0.76
CA ALA A 388 17.84 28.73 1.61
C ALA A 388 17.90 28.06 3.00
N LEU A 389 18.29 26.78 3.05
CA LEU A 389 18.50 26.07 4.32
C LEU A 389 19.68 26.65 5.11
N GLN A 390 20.77 27.02 4.45
CA GLN A 390 21.89 27.70 5.09
C GLN A 390 21.48 29.07 5.64
N GLN A 391 20.68 29.85 4.91
CA GLN A 391 20.11 31.12 5.38
C GLN A 391 19.14 30.92 6.56
N GLN A 392 18.30 29.88 6.54
CA GLN A 392 17.45 29.55 7.68
C GLN A 392 18.28 29.17 8.91
N VAL A 393 19.35 28.40 8.73
CA VAL A 393 20.25 28.04 9.84
C VAL A 393 20.97 29.28 10.40
N THR A 394 21.42 30.22 9.57
CA THR A 394 22.06 31.45 10.07
C THR A 394 21.07 32.35 10.82
N VAL A 395 19.84 32.49 10.33
CA VAL A 395 18.76 33.23 11.02
C VAL A 395 18.42 32.58 12.36
N LEU A 396 18.29 31.25 12.40
CA LEU A 396 18.04 30.52 13.64
C LEU A 396 19.21 30.63 14.64
N GLN A 397 20.45 30.63 14.16
CA GLN A 397 21.63 30.86 15.00
C GLN A 397 21.68 32.29 15.55
N ALA A 398 21.28 33.29 14.76
CA ALA A 398 21.18 34.68 15.21
C ALA A 398 20.06 34.85 16.24
N ALA A 399 18.87 34.30 15.98
CA ALA A 399 17.73 34.31 16.90
C ALA A 399 18.05 33.57 18.22
N LYS A 400 18.81 32.47 18.15
CA LYS A 400 19.30 31.78 19.36
C LYS A 400 20.22 32.68 20.19
N LYS A 401 21.13 33.43 19.55
CA LYS A 401 22.04 34.34 20.26
C LYS A 401 21.30 35.51 20.90
N THR A 402 20.31 36.10 20.22
CA THR A 402 19.49 37.19 20.78
C THR A 402 18.58 36.70 21.92
N ALA A 403 18.00 35.51 21.80
CA ALA A 403 17.26 34.89 22.90
C ALA A 403 18.18 34.60 24.10
N GLN A 404 19.41 34.18 23.86
CA GLN A 404 20.39 33.95 24.92
C GLN A 404 20.80 35.25 25.65
N SER A 405 21.03 36.35 24.93
CA SER A 405 21.33 37.63 25.56
C SER A 405 20.13 38.16 26.35
N ALA A 406 18.90 38.04 25.82
CA ALA A 406 17.68 38.43 26.53
C ALA A 406 17.47 37.63 27.82
N VAL A 407 17.77 36.33 27.82
CA VAL A 407 17.71 35.50 29.03
C VAL A 407 18.78 35.93 30.05
N GLN A 408 19.98 36.31 29.61
CA GLN A 408 21.02 36.83 30.50
C GLN A 408 20.60 38.18 31.11
N GLU A 409 20.04 39.09 30.33
CA GLU A 409 19.51 40.36 30.82
C GLU A 409 18.39 40.16 31.84
N LEU A 410 17.45 39.25 31.57
CA LEU A 410 16.39 38.90 32.52
C LEU A 410 16.93 38.29 33.81
N ARG A 411 17.99 37.47 33.74
CA ARG A 411 18.66 36.95 34.95
C ARG A 411 19.31 38.07 35.77
N LEU A 412 20.03 38.98 35.12
CA LEU A 412 20.64 40.12 35.80
C LEU A 412 19.56 41.03 36.43
N ALA A 413 18.43 41.24 35.75
CA ALA A 413 17.30 41.97 36.29
C ALA A 413 16.67 41.23 37.48
N GLN A 414 16.53 39.91 37.41
CA GLN A 414 16.03 39.07 38.51
C GLN A 414 16.96 39.15 39.73
N ASP A 415 18.28 39.07 39.55
CA ASP A 415 19.26 39.19 40.64
C ASP A 415 19.22 40.59 41.27
N LYS A 416 19.05 41.64 40.45
CA LYS A 416 18.85 43.01 40.94
C LYS A 416 17.57 43.14 41.76
N MET A 417 16.44 42.59 41.30
CA MET A 417 15.19 42.60 42.06
C MET A 417 15.31 41.78 43.36
N ALA A 418 16.01 40.64 43.33
CA ALA A 418 16.25 39.82 44.51
C ALA A 418 17.10 40.56 45.56
N SER A 419 18.15 41.28 45.14
CA SER A 419 18.96 42.12 46.05
C SER A 419 18.17 43.31 46.60
N GLN A 420 17.26 43.90 45.81
CA GLN A 420 16.35 44.94 46.31
C GLN A 420 15.37 44.40 47.34
N LEU A 421 14.79 43.22 47.10
CA LEU A 421 13.90 42.54 48.05
C LEU A 421 14.61 42.20 49.36
N SER A 422 15.86 41.71 49.31
CA SER A 422 16.63 41.41 50.52
C SER A 422 16.96 42.69 51.31
N ALA A 423 17.31 43.79 50.63
CA ALA A 423 17.54 45.09 51.26
C ALA A 423 16.26 45.65 51.91
N LEU A 424 15.11 45.55 51.25
CA LEU A 424 13.82 45.95 51.83
C LEU A 424 13.43 45.07 53.02
N THR A 425 13.68 43.77 52.93
CA THR A 425 13.44 42.83 54.03
C THR A 425 14.31 43.15 55.25
N GLN A 426 15.59 43.50 55.03
CA GLN A 426 16.48 43.95 56.11
C GLN A 426 16.00 45.27 56.73
N LYS A 427 15.58 46.25 55.93
CA LYS A 427 15.00 47.52 56.43
C LYS A 427 13.73 47.27 57.26
N LEU A 428 12.86 46.37 56.80
CA LEU A 428 11.65 45.99 57.54
C LEU A 428 12.01 45.35 58.89
N ASN A 429 13.00 44.46 58.92
CA ASN A 429 13.44 43.82 60.16
C ASN A 429 14.08 44.82 61.13
N ALA A 430 14.89 45.77 60.63
CA ALA A 430 15.43 46.86 61.44
C ALA A 430 14.33 47.76 62.01
N SER A 431 13.31 48.08 61.21
CA SER A 431 12.12 48.83 61.66
C SER A 431 11.32 48.07 62.73
N LYS A 432 11.16 46.75 62.59
CA LYS A 432 10.53 45.90 63.61
C LYS A 432 11.32 45.91 64.92
N GLN A 433 12.65 45.79 64.86
CA GLN A 433 13.51 45.87 66.05
C GLN A 433 13.45 47.26 66.71
N LEU A 434 13.41 48.33 65.92
CA LEU A 434 13.22 49.69 66.43
C LEU A 434 11.86 49.84 67.12
N SER A 435 10.80 49.34 66.49
CA SER A 435 9.44 49.38 67.07
C SER A 435 9.38 48.62 68.40
N GLN A 436 10.04 47.45 68.48
CA GLN A 436 10.14 46.66 69.71
C GLN A 436 10.87 47.42 70.83
N LYS A 437 11.98 48.11 70.52
CA LYS A 437 12.68 48.98 71.47
C LYS A 437 11.81 50.14 71.95
N LEU A 438 11.12 50.82 71.03
CA LEU A 438 10.21 51.90 71.39
C LEU A 438 9.06 51.42 72.28
N THR A 439 8.52 50.22 72.06
CA THR A 439 7.53 49.63 72.98
C THR A 439 8.08 49.28 74.34
N SER A 440 9.34 48.80 74.45
CA SER A 440 9.95 48.55 75.77
C SER A 440 10.21 49.86 76.52
N ASP A 441 10.70 50.89 75.83
CA ASP A 441 11.00 52.20 76.42
C ASP A 441 9.71 52.89 76.90
N LEU A 442 8.62 52.75 76.15
CA LEU A 442 7.30 53.27 76.53
C LEU A 442 6.76 52.55 77.78
N ALA A 443 6.89 51.22 77.87
CA ALA A 443 6.52 50.47 79.07
C ALA A 443 7.35 50.88 80.30
N THR A 444 8.64 51.16 80.14
CA THR A 444 9.47 51.68 81.25
C THR A 444 9.05 53.09 81.69
N SER A 445 8.65 53.94 80.74
CA SER A 445 8.17 55.30 81.02
C SER A 445 6.81 55.30 81.73
N GLU A 446 5.91 54.39 81.36
CA GLU A 446 4.62 54.20 82.04
C GLU A 446 4.78 53.70 83.49
N HIS A 447 5.79 52.86 83.74
CA HIS A 447 6.11 52.40 85.09
C HIS A 447 6.60 53.57 85.97
N GLN A 448 7.52 54.39 85.47
CA GLN A 448 8.01 55.59 86.17
C GLN A 448 6.89 56.59 86.47
N ARG A 449 5.93 56.77 85.55
CA ARG A 449 4.77 57.62 85.77
C ARG A 449 3.90 57.11 86.93
N SER A 450 3.69 55.79 87.00
CA SER A 450 2.90 55.15 88.04
C SER A 450 3.57 55.27 89.43
N GLU A 451 4.89 55.21 89.49
CA GLU A 451 5.66 55.44 90.72
C GLU A 451 5.54 56.88 91.22
N LEU A 452 5.67 57.87 90.33
CA LEU A 452 5.51 59.29 90.66
C LEU A 452 4.08 59.66 91.08
N GLU A 453 3.06 59.06 90.46
CA GLU A 453 1.66 59.21 90.89
C GLU A 453 1.45 58.67 92.32
N ARG A 454 2.13 57.57 92.70
CA ARG A 454 2.07 57.01 94.06
C ARG A 454 2.73 57.91 95.11
N GLU A 455 3.84 58.56 94.75
CA GLU A 455 4.56 59.51 95.62
C GLU A 455 3.77 60.82 95.86
N LEU A 456 3.04 61.29 94.84
CA LEU A 456 2.22 62.51 94.94
C LEU A 456 0.99 62.33 95.84
N GLU A 457 0.42 61.12 95.86
CA GLU A 457 -0.69 60.75 96.73
C GLU A 457 -0.25 60.53 98.18
N GLU A 458 1.01 60.11 98.43
CA GLU A 458 1.61 60.06 99.78
C GLU A 458 1.86 61.46 100.36
N LEU A 459 2.20 62.45 99.52
CA LEU A 459 2.42 63.84 99.94
C LEU A 459 1.12 64.61 100.26
N LYS A 460 -0.01 64.26 99.60
CA LYS A 460 -1.32 64.85 99.91
C LYS A 460 -1.89 64.45 101.28
N GLN A 461 -1.43 63.35 101.88
CA GLN A 461 -1.95 62.87 103.17
C GLN A 461 -1.30 63.51 104.41
N ARG A 462 -0.34 64.43 104.25
CA ARG A 462 0.53 64.86 105.36
C ARG A 462 0.67 66.39 105.48
N SER A 463 -0.36 67.09 105.99
CA SER A 463 -0.13 68.35 106.75
C SER A 463 -1.36 68.84 107.58
N PRO A 464 -1.19 69.32 108.84
CA PRO A 464 -2.26 69.59 109.84
C PRO A 464 -2.42 71.08 110.26
N ARG A 465 -3.57 71.49 110.85
CA ARG A 465 -3.69 72.64 111.81
C ARG A 465 -4.91 72.55 112.75
N THR A 466 -4.65 72.46 114.06
CA THR A 466 -5.47 72.87 115.24
C THR A 466 -5.26 74.39 115.54
N PRO A 467 -5.81 75.11 116.57
CA PRO A 467 -6.60 74.71 117.78
C PRO A 467 -7.76 75.66 118.29
N THR A 468 -8.55 75.12 119.24
CA THR A 468 -9.39 75.57 120.43
C THR A 468 -9.35 77.05 120.95
N PRO A 469 -10.17 77.59 121.95
CA PRO A 469 -10.85 76.95 123.13
C PRO A 469 -12.15 77.59 123.80
N ALA A 470 -12.72 76.87 124.81
CA ALA A 470 -13.39 77.15 126.14
C ALA A 470 -14.11 78.52 126.50
N THR A 471 -15.01 78.76 127.49
CA THR A 471 -15.51 78.11 128.75
C THR A 471 -16.78 78.86 129.30
N GLU A 472 -17.55 78.20 130.19
CA GLU A 472 -18.65 78.50 131.16
C GLU A 472 -19.13 79.94 131.59
N PRO A 473 -20.39 80.12 132.10
CA PRO A 473 -20.87 81.37 132.76
C PRO A 473 -21.61 81.22 134.14
N GLN A 474 -21.73 82.30 134.96
CA GLN A 474 -22.61 82.39 136.16
C GLN A 474 -23.23 83.81 136.47
N ASN A 475 -24.53 83.80 136.85
CA ASN A 475 -25.38 84.62 137.79
C ASN A 475 -25.60 86.17 137.70
N THR A 476 -26.88 86.65 137.71
CA THR A 476 -27.57 87.53 138.72
C THR A 476 -28.77 88.41 138.20
N ALA A 477 -29.92 88.39 138.90
CA ALA A 477 -31.29 88.41 138.37
C ALA A 477 -32.08 89.70 138.01
N GLU A 478 -31.52 90.91 138.13
CA GLU A 478 -32.23 92.15 137.69
C GLU A 478 -31.44 93.00 136.69
N ALA A 479 -30.12 92.81 136.63
CA ALA A 479 -29.37 92.89 135.37
C ALA A 479 -29.80 91.78 134.40
N GLU A 480 -30.44 90.70 134.87
CA GLU A 480 -31.03 89.70 134.00
C GLU A 480 -32.26 90.20 133.27
N LEU A 481 -33.08 91.17 133.66
CA LEU A 481 -34.21 91.58 132.80
C LEU A 481 -33.78 92.46 131.60
N LYS A 482 -32.90 93.44 131.83
CA LYS A 482 -32.25 94.22 130.74
C LYS A 482 -31.20 93.38 130.01
N GLY A 483 -30.51 92.50 130.72
CA GLY A 483 -29.60 91.51 130.17
C GLY A 483 -30.34 90.41 129.41
N LEU A 484 -31.56 90.03 129.76
CA LEU A 484 -32.43 89.10 129.03
C LEU A 484 -33.04 89.79 127.82
N GLN A 485 -33.34 91.09 127.89
CA GLN A 485 -33.73 91.87 126.71
C GLN A 485 -32.56 92.05 125.75
N ALA A 486 -31.35 92.31 126.25
CA ALA A 486 -30.12 92.31 125.46
C ALA A 486 -29.75 90.91 124.96
N LYS A 487 -29.92 89.85 125.76
CA LYS A 487 -29.73 88.44 125.36
C LYS A 487 -30.78 88.00 124.35
N LEU A 488 -32.02 88.49 124.43
CA LEU A 488 -33.08 88.22 123.45
C LEU A 488 -32.78 88.96 122.15
N LYS A 489 -32.30 90.21 122.21
CA LYS A 489 -31.87 90.96 121.03
C LYS A 489 -30.62 90.34 120.40
N ASN A 490 -29.65 89.92 121.21
CA ASN A 490 -28.46 89.19 120.76
C ASN A 490 -28.84 87.81 120.20
N ALA A 491 -29.75 87.07 120.85
CA ALA A 491 -30.28 85.82 120.34
C ALA A 491 -31.07 86.03 119.04
N CYS A 492 -31.84 87.11 118.89
CA CYS A 492 -32.47 87.49 117.62
C CYS A 492 -31.43 87.84 116.54
N ASN A 493 -30.36 88.54 116.89
CA ASN A 493 -29.26 88.85 115.97
C ASN A 493 -28.48 87.58 115.58
N GLU A 494 -28.26 86.65 116.51
CA GLU A 494 -27.67 85.35 116.22
C GLU A 494 -28.63 84.47 115.41
N VAL A 495 -29.93 84.48 115.69
CA VAL A 495 -30.94 83.77 114.88
C VAL A 495 -30.98 84.35 113.46
N THR A 496 -30.93 85.66 113.28
CA THR A 496 -30.86 86.26 111.94
C THR A 496 -29.54 85.93 111.24
N LYS A 497 -28.40 85.94 111.95
CA LYS A 497 -27.10 85.49 111.42
C LYS A 497 -27.13 84.01 111.04
N HIS A 498 -27.67 83.13 111.88
CA HIS A 498 -27.89 81.72 111.57
C HIS A 498 -28.86 81.54 110.41
N THR A 499 -29.89 82.38 110.29
CA THR A 499 -30.84 82.33 109.17
C THR A 499 -30.16 82.75 107.86
N LEU A 500 -29.31 83.77 107.88
CA LEU A 500 -28.51 84.19 106.72
C LEU A 500 -27.46 83.12 106.35
N ALA A 501 -26.77 82.54 107.33
CA ALA A 501 -25.84 81.43 107.11
C ALA A 501 -26.56 80.20 106.53
N THR A 502 -27.76 79.87 107.04
CA THR A 502 -28.58 78.78 106.51
C THR A 502 -29.03 79.06 105.07
N LYS A 503 -29.34 80.33 104.74
CA LYS A 503 -29.64 80.73 103.36
C LYS A 503 -28.41 80.59 102.45
N SER A 504 -27.23 81.03 102.89
CA SER A 504 -25.97 80.86 102.16
C SER A 504 -25.64 79.39 101.90
N LEU A 505 -25.75 78.55 102.94
CA LEU A 505 -25.52 77.11 102.83
C LEU A 505 -26.55 76.44 101.91
N LYS A 506 -27.80 76.91 101.90
CA LYS A 506 -28.82 76.44 100.94
C LYS A 506 -28.48 76.82 99.50
N THR A 507 -28.02 78.05 99.24
CA THR A 507 -27.58 78.45 97.89
C THR A 507 -26.33 77.69 97.46
N GLU A 508 -25.39 77.41 98.37
CA GLU A 508 -24.23 76.58 98.09
C GLU A 508 -24.61 75.12 97.82
N LEU A 509 -25.54 74.55 98.59
CA LEU A 509 -26.07 73.20 98.35
C LEU A 509 -26.73 73.11 96.98
N GLN A 510 -27.57 74.09 96.61
CA GLN A 510 -28.19 74.15 95.29
C GLN A 510 -27.16 74.23 94.17
N ALA A 511 -26.13 75.09 94.31
CA ALA A 511 -25.04 75.17 93.35
C ALA A 511 -24.26 73.85 93.22
N LYS A 512 -24.08 73.11 94.34
CA LYS A 512 -23.45 71.78 94.32
C LYS A 512 -24.35 70.73 93.67
N GLU A 513 -25.66 70.76 93.89
CA GLU A 513 -26.62 69.88 93.22
C GLU A 513 -26.65 70.11 91.71
N GLU A 514 -26.58 71.36 91.26
CA GLU A 514 -26.45 71.70 89.83
C GLU A 514 -25.12 71.19 89.25
N GLN A 515 -24.00 71.39 89.96
CA GLN A 515 -22.70 70.83 89.57
C GLN A 515 -22.73 69.30 89.45
N VAL A 516 -23.39 68.60 90.38
CA VAL A 516 -23.55 67.14 90.32
C VAL A 516 -24.38 66.71 89.11
N LYS A 517 -25.46 67.43 88.78
CA LYS A 517 -26.26 67.16 87.57
C LYS A 517 -25.45 67.32 86.29
N GLU A 518 -24.69 68.42 86.16
CA GLU A 518 -23.82 68.64 85.00
C GLU A 518 -22.75 67.54 84.86
N LEU A 519 -22.16 67.10 85.97
CA LEU A 519 -21.21 65.99 85.95
C LEU A 519 -21.88 64.66 85.57
N GLN A 520 -23.10 64.40 86.04
CA GLN A 520 -23.87 63.21 85.67
C GLN A 520 -24.19 63.19 84.17
N GLU A 521 -24.56 64.32 83.59
CA GLU A 521 -24.79 64.45 82.15
C GLU A 521 -23.51 64.20 81.34
N LYS A 522 -22.38 64.77 81.78
CA LYS A 522 -21.05 64.51 81.18
C LYS A 522 -20.67 63.04 81.24
N VAL A 523 -20.90 62.38 82.38
CA VAL A 523 -20.68 60.92 82.54
C VAL A 523 -21.57 60.15 81.57
N SER A 524 -22.87 60.47 81.48
CA SER A 524 -23.79 59.79 80.55
C SER A 524 -23.38 59.95 79.07
N HIS A 525 -22.80 61.10 78.71
CA HIS A 525 -22.30 61.33 77.36
C HIS A 525 -21.04 60.50 77.08
N MET A 526 -20.10 60.48 78.03
CA MET A 526 -18.90 59.65 77.93
C MET A 526 -19.23 58.16 77.91
N GLU A 527 -20.24 57.70 78.65
CA GLU A 527 -20.72 56.31 78.61
C GLU A 527 -21.21 55.93 77.21
N ARG A 528 -22.00 56.79 76.56
CA ARG A 528 -22.44 56.61 75.17
C ARG A 528 -21.25 56.53 74.22
N ASP A 529 -20.29 57.44 74.33
CA ASP A 529 -19.08 57.44 73.50
C ASP A 529 -18.23 56.17 73.71
N ILE A 530 -18.08 55.70 74.95
CA ILE A 530 -17.37 54.47 75.28
C ILE A 530 -18.10 53.26 74.67
N THR A 531 -19.43 53.21 74.73
CA THR A 531 -20.20 52.11 74.11
C THR A 531 -20.04 52.10 72.58
N MET A 532 -20.09 53.26 71.92
CA MET A 532 -19.86 53.36 70.48
C MET A 532 -18.43 52.94 70.09
N LYS A 533 -17.42 53.37 70.86
CA LYS A 533 -16.03 52.95 70.63
C LYS A 533 -15.82 51.46 70.84
N ARG A 534 -16.50 50.83 71.81
CA ARG A 534 -16.47 49.38 72.02
C ARG A 534 -17.06 48.64 70.83
N GLN A 535 -18.23 49.05 70.34
CA GLN A 535 -18.84 48.47 69.14
C GLN A 535 -17.91 48.57 67.93
N LEU A 536 -17.30 49.74 67.70
CA LEU A 536 -16.35 49.92 66.60
C LEU A 536 -15.11 49.03 66.76
N ALA A 537 -14.59 48.86 67.98
CA ALA A 537 -13.49 47.96 68.24
C ALA A 537 -13.87 46.47 67.99
N GLU A 538 -15.09 46.07 68.34
CA GLU A 538 -15.62 44.72 68.06
C GLU A 538 -15.84 44.48 66.57
N ASP A 539 -16.37 45.47 65.84
CA ASP A 539 -16.51 45.43 64.39
C ASP A 539 -15.13 45.27 63.71
N LEU A 540 -14.12 46.01 64.16
CA LEU A 540 -12.75 45.89 63.65
C LEU A 540 -12.13 44.51 63.98
N ARG A 541 -12.37 43.98 65.18
CA ARG A 541 -11.92 42.61 65.55
C ARG A 541 -12.59 41.54 64.67
N SER A 542 -13.89 41.67 64.41
CA SER A 542 -14.62 40.75 63.53
C SER A 542 -14.08 40.78 62.10
N LYS A 543 -13.84 41.99 61.54
CA LYS A 543 -13.21 42.16 60.23
C LYS A 543 -11.82 41.54 60.19
N MET A 544 -10.98 41.81 61.20
CA MET A 544 -9.65 41.20 61.31
C MET A 544 -9.72 39.66 61.35
N LYS A 545 -10.70 39.11 62.06
CA LYS A 545 -10.92 37.66 62.12
C LYS A 545 -11.33 37.08 60.75
N THR A 546 -12.22 37.75 60.02
CA THR A 546 -12.57 37.34 58.65
C THR A 546 -11.38 37.38 57.70
N PHE A 547 -10.53 38.42 57.77
CA PHE A 547 -9.30 38.47 56.97
C PHE A 547 -8.32 37.35 57.34
N GLN A 548 -8.15 37.04 58.63
CA GLN A 548 -7.30 35.91 59.04
C GLN A 548 -7.81 34.56 58.55
N ASP A 549 -9.13 34.34 58.54
CA ASP A 549 -9.70 33.08 58.07
C ASP A 549 -9.67 33.00 56.53
N ASN A 550 -9.84 34.13 55.84
CA ASN A 550 -9.58 34.24 54.40
C ASN A 550 -8.12 33.94 54.08
N ASP A 551 -7.15 34.50 54.80
CA ASP A 551 -5.72 34.21 54.62
C ASP A 551 -5.39 32.73 54.82
N LYS A 552 -6.01 32.06 55.81
CA LYS A 552 -5.87 30.61 56.00
C LYS A 552 -6.43 29.83 54.82
N SER A 553 -7.60 30.21 54.32
CA SER A 553 -8.23 29.58 53.16
C SER A 553 -7.38 29.74 51.88
N LEU A 554 -6.79 30.93 51.68
CA LEU A 554 -5.89 31.20 50.57
C LEU A 554 -4.59 30.40 50.68
N LYS A 555 -4.02 30.28 51.89
CA LYS A 555 -2.85 29.41 52.14
C LYS A 555 -3.17 27.94 51.83
N SER A 556 -4.30 27.41 52.28
CA SER A 556 -4.69 26.04 51.94
C SER A 556 -4.88 25.85 50.43
N LEU A 557 -5.47 26.84 49.73
CA LEU A 557 -5.63 26.79 48.27
C LEU A 557 -4.27 26.82 47.55
N ILE A 558 -3.32 27.62 48.03
CA ILE A 558 -1.96 27.66 47.50
C ILE A 558 -1.28 26.30 47.68
N GLU A 559 -1.37 25.69 48.86
CA GLU A 559 -0.80 24.35 49.10
C GLU A 559 -1.45 23.27 48.22
N ASP A 560 -2.76 23.33 47.98
CA ASP A 560 -3.47 22.45 47.05
C ASP A 560 -2.95 22.61 45.62
N LEU A 561 -2.71 23.85 45.19
CA LEU A 561 -2.14 24.16 43.88
C LEU A 561 -0.70 23.67 43.77
N GLU A 562 0.12 23.85 44.80
CA GLU A 562 1.49 23.32 44.84
C GLU A 562 1.51 21.80 44.74
N ARG A 563 0.60 21.10 45.44
CA ARG A 563 0.45 19.64 45.33
C ARG A 563 0.04 19.23 43.91
N LYS A 564 -0.89 19.95 43.27
CA LYS A 564 -1.26 19.71 41.86
C LYS A 564 -0.09 19.93 40.91
N VAL A 565 0.70 20.99 41.10
CA VAL A 565 1.90 21.27 40.29
C VAL A 565 2.93 20.14 40.44
N LYS A 566 3.16 19.64 41.67
CA LYS A 566 4.06 18.50 41.91
C LYS A 566 3.59 17.24 41.17
N VAL A 567 2.33 16.85 41.30
CA VAL A 567 1.75 15.70 40.59
C VAL A 567 1.88 15.86 39.08
N LEU A 568 1.53 17.03 38.52
CA LEU A 568 1.67 17.29 37.09
C LEU A 568 3.14 17.25 36.62
N SER A 569 4.08 17.66 37.46
CA SER A 569 5.51 17.59 37.14
C SER A 569 6.03 16.14 37.10
N GLU A 570 5.56 15.30 38.03
CA GLU A 570 5.87 13.86 38.05
C GLU A 570 5.23 13.14 36.85
N GLU A 571 3.97 13.46 36.52
CA GLU A 571 3.31 12.98 35.30
C GLU A 571 4.07 13.39 34.03
N ALA A 572 4.57 14.62 33.96
CA ALA A 572 5.37 15.09 32.83
C ALA A 572 6.71 14.32 32.72
N ALA A 573 7.36 14.03 33.85
CA ALA A 573 8.57 13.21 33.89
C ALA A 573 8.29 11.76 33.43
N ASN A 574 7.17 11.18 33.87
CA ASN A 574 6.74 9.84 33.46
C ASN A 574 6.42 9.77 31.96
N ARG A 575 5.68 10.76 31.42
CA ARG A 575 5.42 10.87 29.98
C ARG A 575 6.70 11.02 29.17
N LYS A 576 7.68 11.80 29.66
CA LYS A 576 8.99 11.93 29.03
C LYS A 576 9.73 10.58 29.01
N ALA A 577 9.77 9.86 30.12
CA ALA A 577 10.39 8.53 30.19
C ALA A 577 9.72 7.52 29.24
N PHE A 578 8.40 7.56 29.13
CA PHE A 578 7.63 6.73 28.19
C PHE A 578 7.93 7.08 26.73
N ILE A 579 7.97 8.37 26.38
CA ILE A 579 8.37 8.85 25.05
C ILE A 579 9.79 8.38 24.71
N ASP A 580 10.73 8.48 25.65
CA ASP A 580 12.11 8.04 25.41
C ASP A 580 12.21 6.51 25.27
N SER A 581 11.39 5.73 25.99
CA SER A 581 11.24 4.29 25.76
C SER A 581 10.69 3.97 24.36
N LEU A 582 9.66 4.70 23.92
CA LEU A 582 9.12 4.58 22.56
C LEU A 582 10.17 4.93 21.50
N LYS A 583 10.95 5.98 21.69
CA LYS A 583 12.06 6.34 20.78
C LYS A 583 13.11 5.25 20.70
N ARG A 584 13.48 4.63 21.84
CA ARG A 584 14.42 3.49 21.85
C ARG A 584 13.86 2.32 21.04
N ARG A 585 12.60 1.92 21.27
CA ARG A 585 11.93 0.86 20.49
C ARG A 585 11.88 1.20 19.00
N LEU A 586 11.51 2.43 18.66
CA LEU A 586 11.50 2.90 17.27
C LEU A 586 12.89 2.81 16.63
N SER A 587 13.95 3.19 17.37
CA SER A 587 15.32 3.10 16.85
C SER A 587 15.76 1.65 16.59
N VAL A 588 15.37 0.71 17.45
CA VAL A 588 15.64 -0.73 17.26
C VAL A 588 14.90 -1.26 16.04
N THR A 589 13.57 -1.04 15.97
CA THR A 589 12.77 -1.45 14.80
C THR A 589 13.24 -0.81 13.50
N SER A 590 13.75 0.43 13.54
CA SER A 590 14.33 1.08 12.36
C SER A 590 15.65 0.44 11.92
N LYS A 591 16.48 -0.03 12.86
CA LYS A 591 17.72 -0.77 12.54
C LYS A 591 17.39 -2.13 11.95
N GLU A 592 16.52 -2.90 12.60
CA GLU A 592 16.05 -4.20 12.10
C GLU A 592 15.43 -4.07 10.70
N ARG A 593 14.59 -3.05 10.48
CA ARG A 593 14.05 -2.74 9.15
C ARG A 593 15.16 -2.50 8.12
N SER A 594 16.18 -1.72 8.46
CA SER A 594 17.30 -1.47 7.55
C SER A 594 18.11 -2.74 7.24
N GLU A 595 18.25 -3.64 8.21
CA GLU A 595 18.89 -4.95 8.03
C GLU A 595 18.06 -5.89 7.14
N TYR A 596 16.73 -5.91 7.31
CA TYR A 596 15.82 -6.62 6.42
C TYR A 596 15.79 -6.04 5.01
N GLU A 597 15.84 -4.71 4.86
CA GLU A 597 15.95 -4.07 3.56
C GLU A 597 17.28 -4.43 2.87
N LEU A 598 18.39 -4.44 3.59
CA LEU A 598 19.70 -4.85 3.07
C LEU A 598 19.72 -6.34 2.67
N SER A 599 19.15 -7.23 3.49
CA SER A 599 19.07 -8.67 3.15
C SER A 599 18.14 -8.91 1.96
N SER A 600 17.00 -8.22 1.87
CA SER A 600 16.11 -8.26 0.70
C SER A 600 16.81 -7.79 -0.57
N GLN A 601 17.59 -6.71 -0.50
CA GLN A 601 18.40 -6.24 -1.64
C GLN A 601 19.46 -7.25 -2.05
N LYS A 602 20.12 -7.93 -1.10
CA LYS A 602 21.08 -9.01 -1.39
C LYS A 602 20.39 -10.18 -2.11
N LEU A 603 19.22 -10.61 -1.64
CA LEU A 603 18.45 -11.69 -2.27
C LEU A 603 17.98 -11.31 -3.68
N ARG A 604 17.52 -10.07 -3.90
CA ARG A 604 17.17 -9.57 -5.25
C ARG A 604 18.35 -9.65 -6.20
N LYS A 605 19.54 -9.19 -5.78
CA LYS A 605 20.77 -9.30 -6.60
C LYS A 605 21.14 -10.75 -6.89
N LEU A 606 20.88 -11.69 -5.98
CA LEU A 606 21.11 -13.12 -6.22
C LEU A 606 20.09 -13.70 -7.20
N LEU A 607 18.83 -13.29 -7.10
CA LEU A 607 17.77 -13.66 -8.04
C LEU A 607 18.09 -13.16 -9.45
N ASP A 608 18.42 -11.88 -9.61
CA ASP A 608 18.81 -11.30 -10.92
C ASP A 608 19.97 -12.07 -11.56
N LYS A 609 20.97 -12.47 -10.76
CA LYS A 609 22.10 -13.30 -11.23
C LYS A 609 21.64 -14.70 -11.66
N LYS A 610 20.64 -15.28 -11.00
CA LYS A 610 20.09 -16.61 -11.36
C LYS A 610 19.23 -16.51 -12.62
N ASP A 611 18.45 -15.44 -12.76
CA ASP A 611 17.65 -15.15 -13.95
C ASP A 611 18.54 -14.93 -15.17
N GLN A 612 19.62 -14.16 -15.03
CA GLN A 612 20.63 -14.00 -16.09
C GLN A 612 21.25 -15.35 -16.51
N LYS A 613 21.55 -16.23 -15.54
CA LYS A 613 22.05 -17.59 -15.83
C LYS A 613 20.99 -18.45 -16.54
N ALA A 614 19.74 -18.37 -16.11
CA ALA A 614 18.63 -19.10 -16.73
C ALA A 614 18.39 -18.63 -18.17
N GLN A 615 18.41 -17.31 -18.41
CA GLN A 615 18.32 -16.74 -19.75
C GLN A 615 19.48 -17.18 -20.65
N ALA A 616 20.71 -17.21 -20.13
CA ALA A 616 21.87 -17.70 -20.88
C ALA A 616 21.76 -19.19 -21.22
N LEU A 617 21.26 -20.02 -20.29
CA LEU A 617 20.98 -21.43 -20.55
C LEU A 617 19.86 -21.62 -21.58
N HIS A 618 18.78 -20.85 -21.48
CA HIS A 618 17.68 -20.91 -22.44
C HIS A 618 18.14 -20.51 -23.85
N ALA A 619 18.93 -19.44 -23.98
CA ALA A 619 19.52 -19.05 -25.27
C ALA A 619 20.41 -20.17 -25.85
N ARG A 620 21.17 -20.88 -25.01
CA ARG A 620 21.98 -22.02 -25.44
C ARG A 620 21.12 -23.22 -25.86
N VAL A 621 20.00 -23.48 -25.17
CA VAL A 621 19.04 -24.50 -25.59
C VAL A 621 18.44 -24.16 -26.94
N LEU A 622 17.99 -22.92 -27.15
CA LEU A 622 17.46 -22.47 -28.44
C LEU A 622 18.50 -22.62 -29.56
N GLN A 623 19.76 -22.25 -29.32
CA GLN A 623 20.85 -22.46 -30.29
C GLN A 623 21.06 -23.96 -30.62
N CYS A 624 20.96 -24.83 -29.61
CA CYS A 624 21.04 -26.27 -29.84
C CYS A 624 19.83 -26.79 -30.62
N GLU A 625 18.62 -26.31 -30.35
CA GLU A 625 17.40 -26.65 -31.09
C GLU A 625 17.47 -26.19 -32.54
N GLU A 626 17.98 -24.98 -32.79
CA GLU A 626 18.23 -24.45 -34.14
C GLU A 626 19.25 -25.31 -34.90
N ALA A 627 20.38 -25.64 -34.26
CA ALA A 627 21.39 -26.52 -34.85
C ALA A 627 20.83 -27.93 -35.14
N MET A 628 20.02 -28.48 -34.23
CA MET A 628 19.33 -29.76 -34.43
C MET A 628 18.35 -29.68 -35.60
N ALA A 629 17.57 -28.60 -35.72
CA ALA A 629 16.64 -28.40 -36.82
C ALA A 629 17.37 -28.24 -38.18
N GLU A 630 18.55 -27.61 -38.19
CA GLU A 630 19.41 -27.57 -39.39
C GLU A 630 19.95 -28.94 -39.77
N LEU A 631 20.39 -29.73 -38.79
CA LEU A 631 20.80 -31.12 -39.01
C LEU A 631 19.63 -31.98 -39.53
N GLU A 632 18.42 -31.82 -38.98
CA GLU A 632 17.22 -32.50 -39.46
C GLU A 632 16.84 -32.08 -40.89
N ARG A 633 16.95 -30.78 -41.23
CA ARG A 633 16.71 -30.30 -42.60
C ARG A 633 17.74 -30.87 -43.57
N THR A 634 19.02 -30.85 -43.23
CA THR A 634 20.09 -31.38 -44.10
C THR A 634 19.96 -32.89 -44.28
N ALA A 635 19.64 -33.64 -43.21
CA ALA A 635 19.35 -35.07 -43.30
C ALA A 635 18.12 -35.35 -44.18
N SER A 636 17.04 -34.58 -44.01
CA SER A 636 15.82 -34.70 -44.84
C SER A 636 16.10 -34.40 -46.31
N GLN A 637 16.90 -33.38 -46.61
CA GLN A 637 17.33 -33.06 -47.97
C GLN A 637 18.15 -34.18 -48.60
N GLN A 638 19.09 -34.77 -47.85
CA GLN A 638 19.88 -35.92 -48.31
C GLN A 638 19.00 -37.14 -48.58
N MET A 639 18.10 -37.48 -47.65
CA MET A 639 17.14 -38.58 -47.83
C MET A 639 16.24 -38.35 -49.04
N HIS A 640 15.74 -37.11 -49.23
CA HIS A 640 14.93 -36.76 -50.40
C HIS A 640 15.72 -36.88 -51.70
N GLY A 641 16.98 -36.42 -51.73
CA GLY A 641 17.87 -36.56 -52.88
C GLY A 641 18.11 -38.03 -53.26
N LEU A 642 18.36 -38.91 -52.28
CA LEU A 642 18.51 -40.35 -52.50
C LEU A 642 17.20 -41.00 -52.96
N ALA A 643 16.06 -40.61 -52.38
CA ALA A 643 14.74 -41.06 -52.80
C ALA A 643 14.44 -40.63 -54.25
N GLN A 644 14.80 -39.41 -54.63
CA GLN A 644 14.63 -38.91 -55.99
C GLN A 644 15.54 -39.66 -56.99
N GLN A 645 16.82 -39.88 -56.65
CA GLN A 645 17.76 -40.66 -57.48
C GLN A 645 17.29 -42.10 -57.67
N SER A 646 16.86 -42.75 -56.60
CA SER A 646 16.31 -44.11 -56.68
C SER A 646 15.03 -44.15 -57.51
N SER A 647 14.09 -43.21 -57.33
CA SER A 647 12.89 -43.09 -58.19
C SER A 647 13.25 -42.89 -59.65
N GLN A 648 14.19 -41.99 -59.97
CA GLN A 648 14.63 -41.77 -61.35
C GLN A 648 15.28 -43.01 -61.96
N SER A 649 16.07 -43.76 -61.18
CA SER A 649 16.66 -45.02 -61.64
C SER A 649 15.58 -46.10 -61.86
N LEU A 650 14.59 -46.18 -60.98
CA LEU A 650 13.45 -47.08 -61.11
C LEU A 650 12.61 -46.72 -62.32
N ASP A 651 12.30 -45.44 -62.56
CA ASP A 651 11.59 -44.97 -63.75
C ASP A 651 12.38 -45.30 -65.02
N ALA A 652 13.70 -45.12 -65.01
CA ALA A 652 14.55 -45.47 -66.15
C ALA A 652 14.54 -46.99 -66.41
N LEU A 653 14.59 -47.81 -65.35
CA LEU A 653 14.45 -49.26 -65.45
C LEU A 653 13.04 -49.68 -65.91
N GLN A 654 11.99 -49.03 -65.42
CA GLN A 654 10.61 -49.26 -65.85
C GLN A 654 10.41 -48.87 -67.31
N ARG A 655 11.00 -47.77 -67.79
CA ARG A 655 10.99 -47.41 -69.22
C ARG A 655 11.73 -48.45 -70.05
N LYS A 656 12.92 -48.90 -69.61
CA LYS A 656 13.66 -49.99 -70.29
C LYS A 656 12.86 -51.29 -70.32
N LEU A 657 12.19 -51.64 -69.22
CA LEU A 657 11.30 -52.78 -69.12
C LEU A 657 10.10 -52.63 -70.05
N ALA A 658 9.48 -51.44 -70.10
CA ALA A 658 8.37 -51.16 -71.01
C ALA A 658 8.79 -51.28 -72.48
N VAL A 659 9.99 -50.81 -72.84
CA VAL A 659 10.57 -51.01 -74.18
C VAL A 659 10.81 -52.50 -74.47
N ALA A 660 11.39 -53.25 -73.52
CA ALA A 660 11.60 -54.68 -73.67
C ALA A 660 10.29 -55.47 -73.77
N ASN A 661 9.28 -55.10 -72.96
CA ASN A 661 7.94 -55.68 -73.01
C ASN A 661 7.25 -55.36 -74.33
N ALA A 662 7.34 -54.12 -74.81
CA ALA A 662 6.85 -53.76 -76.14
C ALA A 662 7.56 -54.62 -77.20
N GLN A 663 8.88 -54.78 -77.16
CA GLN A 663 9.61 -55.68 -78.07
C GLN A 663 9.08 -57.12 -78.00
N LEU A 664 8.85 -57.65 -76.79
CA LEU A 664 8.24 -58.97 -76.60
C LEU A 664 6.83 -59.05 -77.19
N GLU A 665 6.01 -58.02 -77.02
CA GLU A 665 4.68 -57.93 -77.66
C GLU A 665 4.79 -57.90 -79.19
N HIS A 666 5.77 -57.20 -79.78
CA HIS A 666 6.02 -57.23 -81.23
C HIS A 666 6.41 -58.65 -81.68
N PHE A 667 7.28 -59.34 -80.93
CA PHE A 667 7.61 -60.73 -81.22
C PHE A 667 6.40 -61.66 -81.08
N HIS A 668 5.60 -61.48 -80.04
CA HIS A 668 4.39 -62.27 -79.83
C HIS A 668 3.36 -62.01 -80.91
N ALA A 669 3.17 -60.76 -81.33
CA ALA A 669 2.31 -60.37 -82.45
C ALA A 669 2.81 -60.97 -83.77
N PHE A 670 4.13 -61.03 -84.02
CA PHE A 670 4.70 -61.72 -85.18
C PHE A 670 4.41 -63.22 -85.15
N VAL A 671 4.64 -63.88 -84.00
CA VAL A 671 4.31 -65.31 -83.83
C VAL A 671 2.81 -65.55 -84.00
N GLN A 672 1.96 -64.73 -83.37
CA GLN A 672 0.51 -64.81 -83.54
C GLN A 672 0.07 -64.50 -84.97
N TRP A 673 0.72 -63.58 -85.69
CA TRP A 673 0.43 -63.32 -87.11
C TRP A 673 0.74 -64.53 -87.97
N THR A 674 1.92 -65.15 -87.79
CA THR A 674 2.26 -66.41 -88.47
C THR A 674 1.29 -67.55 -88.11
N TRP A 675 0.67 -67.51 -86.93
CA TRP A 675 -0.29 -68.51 -86.48
C TRP A 675 -1.74 -68.23 -86.94
N ARG A 676 -2.19 -66.96 -86.94
CA ARG A 676 -3.57 -66.52 -87.21
C ARG A 676 -3.87 -66.33 -88.70
N CYS A 677 -2.85 -66.15 -89.55
CA CYS A 677 -3.01 -66.11 -91.00
C CYS A 677 -3.25 -67.49 -91.68
N GLY A 678 -3.56 -68.56 -90.94
CA GLY A 678 -3.92 -69.85 -91.56
C GLY A 678 -4.50 -70.87 -90.59
N ASP A 679 -5.83 -70.99 -90.60
CA ASP A 679 -6.66 -71.93 -89.85
C ASP A 679 -6.12 -73.38 -89.88
N GLY A 680 -5.98 -74.02 -88.70
CA GLY A 680 -5.87 -75.48 -88.50
C GLY A 680 -4.72 -76.29 -89.16
N GLY A 681 -3.87 -75.70 -90.01
CA GLY A 681 -2.81 -76.41 -90.74
C GLY A 681 -1.73 -75.51 -91.37
N GLY A 682 -1.62 -74.27 -90.88
CA GLY A 682 -0.89 -73.16 -91.52
C GLY A 682 0.63 -73.30 -91.65
N GLN A 683 1.30 -74.07 -90.79
CA GLN A 683 2.77 -74.27 -90.88
C GLN A 683 3.17 -74.95 -92.20
N VAL A 684 2.31 -75.85 -92.69
CA VAL A 684 2.52 -76.56 -93.95
C VAL A 684 2.01 -75.74 -95.13
N ALA A 685 1.01 -74.88 -94.95
CA ALA A 685 0.43 -74.07 -96.03
C ALA A 685 1.30 -72.87 -96.44
N LEU A 686 1.91 -72.13 -95.49
CA LEU A 686 2.86 -71.05 -95.82
C LEU A 686 4.09 -71.62 -96.55
N CYS A 687 4.61 -72.72 -96.00
CA CYS A 687 5.70 -73.51 -96.57
C CYS A 687 5.37 -74.09 -97.96
N ARG A 688 4.15 -74.64 -98.16
CA ARG A 688 3.66 -75.10 -99.47
C ARG A 688 3.42 -73.95 -100.44
N ARG A 689 2.87 -72.82 -100.00
CA ARG A 689 2.67 -71.63 -100.84
C ARG A 689 4.01 -71.03 -101.28
N TRP A 690 5.01 -71.04 -100.40
CA TRP A 690 6.37 -70.66 -100.73
C TRP A 690 7.03 -71.66 -101.69
N ARG A 691 6.88 -72.96 -101.43
CA ARG A 691 7.31 -74.06 -102.33
C ARG A 691 6.69 -73.90 -103.72
N ASN A 692 5.39 -73.63 -103.80
CA ASN A 692 4.67 -73.43 -105.07
C ASN A 692 5.18 -72.17 -105.80
N CYS A 693 5.37 -71.05 -105.11
CA CYS A 693 5.99 -69.84 -105.70
C CYS A 693 7.40 -70.10 -106.22
N MET A 694 8.23 -70.83 -105.47
CA MET A 694 9.59 -71.19 -105.89
C MET A 694 9.58 -72.13 -107.09
N GLN A 695 8.69 -73.13 -107.12
CA GLN A 695 8.50 -74.01 -108.26
C GLN A 695 7.91 -73.31 -109.48
N GLU A 696 7.08 -72.30 -109.29
CA GLU A 696 6.56 -71.44 -110.36
C GLU A 696 7.70 -70.62 -111.00
N VAL A 697 8.53 -69.99 -110.18
CA VAL A 697 9.71 -69.23 -110.62
C VAL A 697 10.72 -70.14 -111.34
N ARG A 698 11.04 -71.30 -110.75
CA ARG A 698 11.93 -72.30 -111.36
C ARG A 698 11.33 -72.92 -112.63
N GLY A 699 10.04 -73.18 -112.64
CA GLY A 699 9.30 -73.68 -113.79
C GLY A 699 9.29 -72.69 -114.96
N GLN A 700 9.18 -71.40 -114.68
CA GLN A 700 9.36 -70.35 -115.69
C GLN A 700 10.81 -70.28 -116.20
N LEU A 701 11.81 -70.51 -115.34
CA LEU A 701 13.23 -70.55 -115.72
C LEU A 701 13.52 -71.74 -116.64
N ARG A 702 12.96 -72.92 -116.32
CA ARG A 702 13.03 -74.15 -117.15
C ARG A 702 12.31 -73.98 -118.48
N LYS A 703 11.12 -73.35 -118.50
CA LYS A 703 10.39 -73.01 -119.75
C LYS A 703 11.19 -72.04 -120.63
N HIS A 704 11.89 -71.06 -120.04
CA HIS A 704 12.78 -70.15 -120.79
C HIS A 704 14.06 -70.84 -121.28
N ARG A 705 14.65 -71.76 -120.50
CA ARG A 705 15.79 -72.58 -120.96
C ARG A 705 15.40 -73.51 -122.12
N ARG A 706 14.20 -74.11 -122.08
CA ARG A 706 13.66 -74.95 -123.18
C ARG A 706 13.32 -74.16 -124.46
N ARG A 707 13.09 -72.84 -124.38
CA ARG A 707 12.85 -71.96 -125.54
C ARG A 707 14.13 -71.43 -126.21
N LYS A 708 15.32 -71.67 -125.64
CA LYS A 708 16.63 -71.31 -126.24
C LYS A 708 17.14 -72.31 -127.30
N HIS A 709 16.40 -73.39 -127.60
CA HIS A 709 16.74 -74.32 -128.69
C HIS A 709 15.59 -74.46 -129.72
N PRO A 710 15.60 -73.68 -130.82
CA PRO A 710 14.88 -74.03 -132.03
C PRO A 710 15.79 -74.15 -133.27
N GLU A 711 15.61 -75.26 -133.97
CA GLU A 711 15.60 -75.42 -135.44
C GLU A 711 16.92 -75.25 -136.25
N SER A 712 17.68 -76.34 -136.35
CA SER A 712 18.32 -76.78 -137.60
C SER A 712 17.62 -78.08 -138.06
N SER A 713 17.38 -78.21 -139.36
CA SER A 713 16.80 -79.38 -140.06
C SER A 713 15.26 -79.45 -140.20
N ARG A 714 14.68 -78.51 -140.95
CA ARG A 714 13.29 -78.61 -141.46
C ARG A 714 13.19 -79.19 -142.89
N GLN A 715 14.25 -79.80 -143.42
CA GLN A 715 14.27 -80.39 -144.78
C GLN A 715 14.74 -81.87 -144.86
N SER A 716 14.79 -82.62 -143.74
CA SER A 716 15.18 -84.05 -143.74
C SER A 716 14.24 -84.97 -142.93
N LYS A 717 12.98 -84.57 -142.72
CA LYS A 717 12.00 -85.37 -141.96
C LYS A 717 11.29 -86.43 -142.81
N GLU A 718 11.14 -86.23 -144.12
CA GLU A 718 10.55 -87.27 -145.01
C GLU A 718 11.54 -88.37 -145.37
N SER A 719 12.84 -88.07 -145.50
CA SER A 719 13.89 -89.06 -145.75
C SER A 719 14.23 -89.88 -144.50
N LEU A 720 14.29 -89.25 -143.31
CA LEU A 720 14.55 -89.93 -142.05
C LEU A 720 13.35 -90.78 -141.59
N MET A 721 12.12 -90.32 -141.80
CA MET A 721 10.92 -91.11 -141.50
C MET A 721 10.75 -92.28 -142.46
N ARG A 722 11.15 -92.15 -143.75
CA ARG A 722 11.22 -93.29 -144.69
C ARG A 722 12.31 -94.30 -144.29
N ALA A 723 13.47 -93.84 -143.81
CA ALA A 723 14.53 -94.72 -143.30
C ALA A 723 14.14 -95.41 -141.98
N GLN A 724 13.45 -94.73 -141.08
CA GLN A 724 12.93 -95.28 -139.82
C GLN A 724 11.76 -96.25 -140.05
N CYS A 725 10.87 -95.99 -141.02
CA CYS A 725 9.84 -96.94 -141.43
C CYS A 725 10.42 -98.17 -142.16
N LEU A 726 11.46 -98.02 -142.98
CA LEU A 726 12.20 -99.13 -143.58
C LEU A 726 12.93 -99.96 -142.52
N ALA A 727 13.59 -99.32 -141.55
CA ALA A 727 14.27 -100.00 -140.45
C ALA A 727 13.29 -100.74 -139.51
N ALA A 728 12.14 -100.13 -139.20
CA ALA A 728 11.06 -100.78 -138.45
C ALA A 728 10.46 -102.00 -139.19
N SER A 729 10.38 -101.93 -140.53
CA SER A 729 9.93 -103.03 -141.40
C SER A 729 10.96 -104.16 -141.52
N ILE A 730 12.26 -103.85 -141.62
CA ILE A 730 13.35 -104.84 -141.71
C ILE A 730 13.60 -105.52 -140.36
N LEU A 731 13.47 -104.79 -139.24
CA LEU A 731 13.77 -105.28 -137.89
C LEU A 731 12.54 -105.82 -137.13
N ASN A 732 11.34 -105.75 -137.74
CA ASN A 732 10.08 -106.24 -137.16
C ASN A 732 9.80 -105.67 -135.75
N VAL A 733 10.05 -104.37 -135.54
CA VAL A 733 9.84 -103.63 -134.28
C VAL A 733 8.97 -102.39 -134.54
N SER A 734 8.11 -102.03 -133.58
CA SER A 734 7.18 -100.92 -133.76
C SER A 734 7.89 -99.55 -133.76
N HIS A 735 7.33 -98.58 -134.49
CA HIS A 735 7.87 -97.21 -134.58
C HIS A 735 7.96 -96.52 -133.20
N THR A 736 7.07 -96.84 -132.26
CA THR A 736 7.07 -96.29 -130.90
C THR A 736 8.23 -96.82 -130.07
N ASP A 737 8.59 -98.09 -130.22
CA ASP A 737 9.67 -98.71 -129.44
C ASP A 737 11.06 -98.22 -129.89
N LEU A 738 11.20 -97.87 -131.18
CA LEU A 738 12.41 -97.24 -131.71
C LEU A 738 12.57 -95.77 -131.27
N GLN A 739 11.50 -95.11 -130.83
CA GLN A 739 11.52 -93.71 -130.40
C GLN A 739 11.83 -93.55 -128.90
N ASP A 740 11.45 -94.52 -128.07
CA ASP A 740 11.80 -94.54 -126.64
C ASP A 740 13.27 -94.92 -126.37
N ILE A 741 13.94 -95.61 -127.31
CA ILE A 741 15.36 -95.98 -127.18
C ILE A 741 16.31 -94.81 -127.56
N LEU A 742 15.79 -93.75 -128.20
CA LEU A 742 16.59 -92.66 -128.78
C LEU A 742 16.52 -91.32 -128.03
N ASP A 743 15.82 -91.22 -126.89
CA ASP A 743 15.80 -90.02 -126.03
C ASP A 743 16.88 -90.09 -124.91
N PRO A 744 17.81 -89.11 -124.77
CA PRO A 744 18.84 -89.15 -123.74
C PRO A 744 18.32 -88.73 -122.35
N GLU A 745 18.50 -89.60 -121.35
CA GLU A 745 18.03 -89.51 -119.95
C GLU A 745 18.64 -88.39 -119.06
N GLN A 746 19.36 -87.39 -119.60
CA GLN A 746 20.16 -86.43 -118.82
C GLN A 746 19.40 -85.29 -118.09
N ASN A 747 18.06 -85.23 -118.16
CA ASN A 747 17.26 -84.12 -117.58
C ASN A 747 16.47 -84.47 -116.30
N THR A 748 16.57 -85.70 -115.78
CA THR A 748 15.76 -86.17 -114.63
C THR A 748 16.50 -86.05 -113.28
N GLU A 749 17.83 -86.21 -113.24
CA GLU A 749 18.60 -86.25 -111.98
C GLU A 749 18.72 -84.90 -111.25
N GLU A 750 18.93 -83.78 -111.96
CA GLU A 750 19.04 -82.44 -111.34
C GLU A 750 17.74 -82.01 -110.63
N ALA A 751 16.59 -82.40 -111.19
CA ALA A 751 15.28 -82.10 -110.61
C ALA A 751 15.01 -82.88 -109.30
N GLU A 752 15.68 -84.01 -109.08
CA GLU A 752 15.57 -84.78 -107.84
C GLU A 752 16.40 -84.21 -106.71
N ILE A 753 17.61 -83.72 -107.00
CA ILE A 753 18.49 -83.08 -106.02
C ILE A 753 17.85 -81.81 -105.46
N GLU A 754 17.20 -81.00 -106.31
CA GLU A 754 16.50 -79.79 -105.87
C GLU A 754 15.29 -80.11 -104.96
N ARG A 755 14.53 -81.17 -105.28
CA ARG A 755 13.40 -81.61 -104.44
C ARG A 755 13.84 -82.07 -103.06
N ARG A 756 15.01 -82.72 -102.94
CA ARG A 756 15.58 -83.13 -101.65
C ARG A 756 15.95 -81.91 -100.79
N LYS A 757 16.66 -80.93 -101.37
CA LYS A 757 17.03 -79.67 -100.66
C LYS A 757 15.81 -78.86 -100.18
N GLU A 758 14.71 -78.88 -100.93
CA GLU A 758 13.44 -78.27 -100.52
C GLU A 758 12.76 -79.03 -99.37
N HIS A 759 12.84 -80.36 -99.37
CA HIS A 759 12.35 -81.19 -98.26
C HIS A 759 13.16 -80.95 -96.99
N ASP A 760 14.49 -80.96 -97.09
CA ASP A 760 15.39 -80.76 -95.96
C ASP A 760 15.18 -79.40 -95.29
N TRP A 761 14.95 -78.33 -96.06
CA TRP A 761 14.63 -77.02 -95.50
C TRP A 761 13.29 -77.01 -94.75
N LEU A 762 12.28 -77.70 -95.28
CA LEU A 762 10.97 -77.77 -94.64
C LEU A 762 11.01 -78.58 -93.35
N ASP A 763 11.77 -79.67 -93.33
CA ASP A 763 12.02 -80.43 -92.12
C ASP A 763 12.82 -79.60 -91.10
N GLN A 764 13.78 -78.78 -91.54
CA GLN A 764 14.51 -77.87 -90.67
C GLN A 764 13.57 -76.84 -90.02
N VAL A 765 12.67 -76.22 -90.79
CA VAL A 765 11.70 -75.25 -90.27
C VAL A 765 10.67 -75.92 -89.37
N MET A 766 10.20 -77.11 -89.72
CA MET A 766 9.25 -77.88 -88.89
C MET A 766 9.90 -78.32 -87.57
N LYS A 767 11.15 -78.78 -87.58
CA LYS A 767 11.90 -79.11 -86.36
C LYS A 767 12.07 -77.89 -85.46
N LEU A 768 12.37 -76.72 -86.02
CA LEU A 768 12.48 -75.47 -85.25
C LEU A 768 11.15 -75.03 -84.63
N LEU A 769 10.02 -75.27 -85.30
CA LEU A 769 8.69 -74.95 -84.80
C LEU A 769 8.15 -75.96 -83.76
N GLN A 770 8.62 -77.20 -83.80
CA GLN A 770 8.23 -78.26 -82.85
C GLN A 770 9.01 -78.22 -81.52
N GLN A 771 10.07 -77.41 -81.42
CA GLN A 771 10.79 -77.22 -80.17
C GLN A 771 9.88 -76.55 -79.14
N GLN A 772 9.93 -76.99 -77.87
CA GLN A 772 9.17 -76.40 -76.75
C GLN A 772 9.38 -74.88 -76.60
N ILE A 773 10.50 -74.38 -77.12
CA ILE A 773 10.79 -72.96 -77.27
C ILE A 773 11.33 -72.77 -78.69
N PRO A 774 10.52 -72.37 -79.67
CA PRO A 774 11.00 -72.09 -81.01
C PRO A 774 11.99 -70.93 -80.93
N SER A 775 13.27 -71.18 -81.25
CA SER A 775 14.26 -70.12 -81.30
C SER A 775 13.90 -69.17 -82.45
N VAL A 776 13.29 -68.03 -82.12
CA VAL A 776 12.84 -67.02 -83.08
C VAL A 776 13.99 -66.54 -83.96
N SER A 777 15.21 -66.47 -83.42
CA SER A 777 16.43 -66.14 -84.17
C SER A 777 16.70 -67.14 -85.32
N LEU A 778 16.77 -68.44 -85.02
CA LEU A 778 17.03 -69.47 -86.03
C LEU A 778 15.88 -69.61 -87.02
N LEU A 779 14.62 -69.42 -86.58
CA LEU A 779 13.46 -69.40 -87.47
C LEU A 779 13.53 -68.21 -88.44
N MET A 780 13.84 -67.02 -87.94
CA MET A 780 13.99 -65.81 -88.76
C MET A 780 15.17 -65.92 -89.73
N GLU A 781 16.28 -66.54 -89.32
CA GLU A 781 17.42 -66.81 -90.21
C GLU A 781 17.07 -67.81 -91.32
N ALA A 782 16.37 -68.91 -90.99
CA ALA A 782 15.94 -69.90 -91.97
C ALA A 782 14.95 -69.32 -93.00
N VAL A 783 14.05 -68.44 -92.57
CA VAL A 783 13.11 -67.72 -93.47
C VAL A 783 13.85 -66.66 -94.29
N ARG A 784 14.76 -65.88 -93.69
CA ARG A 784 15.59 -64.90 -94.41
C ARG A 784 16.46 -65.56 -95.48
N ALA A 785 17.05 -66.72 -95.21
CA ALA A 785 17.88 -67.45 -96.18
C ALA A 785 17.07 -67.85 -97.42
N LYS A 786 15.83 -68.35 -97.25
CA LYS A 786 14.94 -68.66 -98.38
C LYS A 786 14.37 -67.46 -99.10
N LEU A 787 14.17 -66.34 -98.39
CA LEU A 787 13.84 -65.07 -99.03
C LEU A 787 14.95 -64.61 -99.98
N ARG A 788 16.21 -64.71 -99.54
CA ARG A 788 17.38 -64.41 -100.38
C ARG A 788 17.50 -65.36 -101.58
N GLU A 789 17.24 -66.65 -101.39
CA GLU A 789 17.23 -67.61 -102.50
C GLU A 789 16.15 -67.26 -103.55
N ARG A 790 14.96 -66.88 -103.09
CA ARG A 790 13.89 -66.42 -103.98
C ARG A 790 14.28 -65.14 -104.71
N THR A 791 14.89 -64.16 -104.05
CA THR A 791 15.29 -62.91 -104.71
C THR A 791 16.30 -63.19 -105.82
N VAL A 792 17.30 -64.04 -105.57
CA VAL A 792 18.28 -64.48 -106.58
C VAL A 792 17.58 -65.15 -107.77
N LEU A 793 16.67 -66.09 -107.53
CA LEU A 793 15.95 -66.77 -108.63
C LEU A 793 15.02 -65.82 -109.42
N THR A 794 14.42 -64.83 -108.76
CA THR A 794 13.63 -63.80 -109.46
C THR A 794 14.50 -62.83 -110.23
N GLU A 795 15.70 -62.51 -109.76
CA GLU A 795 16.71 -61.73 -110.48
C GLU A 795 17.25 -62.51 -111.69
N GLU A 796 17.45 -63.82 -111.57
CA GLU A 796 17.80 -64.71 -112.69
C GLU A 796 16.66 -64.81 -113.73
N LEU A 797 15.40 -64.90 -113.30
CA LEU A 797 14.27 -64.79 -114.22
C LEU A 797 14.19 -63.42 -114.89
N ALA A 798 14.42 -62.34 -114.15
CA ALA A 798 14.40 -60.98 -114.68
C ALA A 798 15.53 -60.79 -115.69
N SER A 799 16.74 -61.27 -115.42
CA SER A 799 17.87 -61.22 -116.35
C SER A 799 17.67 -62.09 -117.60
N LEU A 800 16.97 -63.22 -117.48
CA LEU A 800 16.58 -64.04 -118.63
C LEU A 800 15.43 -63.42 -119.45
N ARG A 801 14.50 -62.71 -118.81
CA ARG A 801 13.45 -61.93 -119.50
C ARG A 801 14.02 -60.69 -120.21
N THR A 802 15.06 -60.06 -119.66
CA THR A 802 15.76 -58.95 -120.34
C THR A 802 16.66 -59.46 -121.47
N GLN A 803 17.28 -60.65 -121.35
CA GLN A 803 17.95 -61.32 -122.48
C GLN A 803 16.99 -61.74 -123.60
N ALA A 804 15.73 -62.09 -123.29
CA ALA A 804 14.70 -62.40 -124.29
C ALA A 804 14.09 -61.15 -124.98
N ARG A 805 14.40 -59.94 -124.48
CA ARG A 805 14.00 -58.65 -125.11
C ARG A 805 15.08 -58.09 -126.05
N ASN A 806 16.31 -58.62 -126.00
CA ASN A 806 17.46 -58.09 -126.73
C ASN A 806 17.98 -59.10 -127.77
N THR A 807 17.16 -59.50 -128.74
CA THR A 807 17.64 -59.94 -130.07
C THR A 807 16.60 -59.57 -131.13
N PRO A 808 17.03 -59.00 -132.27
CA PRO A 808 16.25 -58.07 -133.09
C PRO A 808 15.56 -58.77 -134.26
N ASP A 809 14.34 -58.34 -134.59
CA ASP A 809 13.78 -58.51 -135.94
C ASP A 809 13.61 -57.11 -136.53
N SER A 810 14.45 -56.82 -137.51
CA SER A 810 14.50 -55.58 -138.27
C SER A 810 13.55 -55.64 -139.46
N GLY A 811 12.82 -54.54 -139.68
CA GLY A 811 12.36 -54.13 -141.01
C GLY A 811 11.34 -52.99 -140.96
N PRO A 812 11.42 -51.90 -141.77
CA PRO A 812 12.53 -51.39 -142.57
C PRO A 812 12.95 -49.94 -142.21
N LEU A 813 14.24 -49.74 -141.90
CA LEU A 813 15.18 -48.68 -142.31
C LEU A 813 16.43 -48.76 -141.41
#